data_AF-A0A844TX20-F1
#
_entry.id   AF-A0A844TX20-F1
#
_cell.length_a   1.000
_cell.length_b   1.000
_cell.length_c   1.000
_cell.angle_alpha   90.00
_cell.angle_beta   90.00
_cell.angle_gamma   90.00
#
_symmetry.space_group_name_H-M   'P 1'
#
loop_
_entity.id
_entity.type
_entity.pdbx_description
1 polymer ?
#
loop_
_entity_poly.entity_id
_entity_poly.type
_entity_poly.pdbx_seq_one_letter_code
_entity_poly.pdbx_strand_id
1 'polypeptide(L)'
;MLDAVATPSPYDIDPLETGEWREALCALVQAAGIERAAFVLDALLAQAASLGVRAAGQTRSAYLNTISARQEPPFPGDLAMEERIASINRWNALAMVVRANQAHGELGGHIASYASAADLFEVGFNHFFRAPCEGFAGDLVYLQPHSAPGVYARAFLEGFLNEADLAHFRQEITAKERGLRGLSSYPHPWLMPDFWQFPTGSMGIGPINAIYQARFMRYLENRSLAQPSGRKVWGLFGDGEMDEPESIAALTLAAREKLDNLVFVVNCNLQRLDGPVRGNGRIIDELETLYAGAGWNVIKLVWGGDWDPLLARDTEGALARAFSQTVDGQFQTFAANDGAYNRAHFFNQNPELAALVADWSDEAIDRLRRGGHDIVKIHAAYHRAVRHRGQPTVILAQTKKGFGMGAAGQGKMTTHQQKKLDDQALLAFRDRFALPISDADCVALKFYRPTDDSAEVRYLQARRKVLGGHLPRRRTESPRLPVPTVEQWARFALQADGKEMSSTMAIVRMLSALLKDSTLGERIVPIVADEARTFGMANLFRQIGIYSAQGQLYEPEDIGSVLYYREALDGQILEEGITEAGAISSWTAAGTSYSVNGLPMLPFYIYYSMFGFQRIGDLIWAAADQRARGFLIGATSGRTTLGGEGLQHQDGSSHLIASTVPNCRAYDPAYAYEVAVILEHGMQRMLEEQHDEFYYITVTNENLPQPSMPDADVREGILRGMYRVAAASNANGPIEGTAQVRLLAAGPMLNEALRAAKRLKDEFGVHAEVWSVTSYSELARDGRACERARVLGLADAPTQSWIEQCLPGSVPVVAVSDYVRAVPEQIRGWIKGPMRVLGTDGFGRSDTRARLRDFFEVSADWIALHALDLAAGEEPRLGDALQRLRSEMHTAQRSDNPWQL
;
A
#
# COMPACT_ATOMS: atom_id res chain seq x y z
N MET A 1 33.49 7.22 34.96
CA MET A 1 33.61 8.42 34.10
C MET A 1 33.38 7.93 32.69
N LEU A 2 32.22 8.27 32.11
CA LEU A 2 31.82 7.86 30.77
C LEU A 2 32.58 8.74 29.79
N ASP A 3 33.40 8.12 28.95
CA ASP A 3 34.15 8.79 27.89
C ASP A 3 33.18 9.52 26.97
N ALA A 4 33.30 10.84 26.95
CA ALA A 4 32.77 11.66 25.87
C ALA A 4 33.38 11.14 24.56
N VAL A 5 32.54 10.81 23.59
CA VAL A 5 32.97 10.49 22.23
C VAL A 5 33.80 11.67 21.74
N ALA A 6 35.12 11.50 21.71
CA ALA A 6 36.03 12.53 21.22
C ALA A 6 35.68 12.79 19.75
N THR A 7 35.16 13.99 19.46
CA THR A 7 35.10 14.51 18.10
C THR A 7 36.53 14.53 17.55
N PRO A 8 36.82 13.90 16.40
CA PRO A 8 38.17 13.87 15.87
C PRO A 8 38.71 15.29 15.69
N SER A 9 39.96 15.51 16.10
CA SER A 9 40.68 16.77 15.85
C SER A 9 40.65 17.08 14.35
N PRO A 10 40.30 18.30 13.92
CA PRO A 10 40.33 18.68 12.50
C PRO A 10 41.75 18.81 11.93
N TYR A 11 42.78 18.61 12.76
CA TYR A 11 44.19 18.68 12.38
C TYR A 11 44.85 17.31 12.51
N ASP A 12 45.45 16.85 11.41
CA ASP A 12 46.30 15.67 11.35
C ASP A 12 47.60 15.95 12.11
N ILE A 13 47.81 15.20 13.20
CA ILE A 13 48.96 15.41 14.10
C ILE A 13 50.25 14.82 13.53
N ASP A 14 50.15 13.91 12.56
CA ASP A 14 51.28 13.33 11.83
C ASP A 14 50.88 13.05 10.36
N PRO A 15 50.96 14.06 9.48
CA PRO A 15 50.64 13.89 8.06
C PRO A 15 51.53 12.89 7.32
N LEU A 16 52.74 12.61 7.84
CA LEU A 16 53.64 11.64 7.23
C LEU A 16 53.14 10.22 7.51
N GLU A 17 52.86 9.90 8.77
CA GLU A 17 52.28 8.60 9.15
C GLU A 17 50.95 8.36 8.42
N THR A 18 50.05 9.36 8.41
CA THR A 18 48.79 9.27 7.66
C THR A 18 49.03 9.05 6.16
N GLY A 19 50.07 9.67 5.60
CA GLY A 19 50.53 9.44 4.23
C GLY A 19 50.94 7.99 3.98
N GLU A 20 51.75 7.40 4.86
CA GLU A 20 52.24 6.02 4.74
C GLU A 20 51.09 5.01 4.76
N TRP A 21 50.10 5.18 5.64
CA TRP A 21 48.91 4.31 5.67
C TRP A 21 48.09 4.41 4.38
N ARG A 22 47.95 5.62 3.82
CA ARG A 22 47.26 5.84 2.54
C ARG A 22 48.02 5.21 1.37
N GLU A 23 49.33 5.37 1.34
CA GLU A 23 50.19 4.75 0.33
C GLU A 23 50.15 3.23 0.42
N ALA A 24 50.16 2.66 1.62
CA ALA A 24 50.03 1.21 1.83
C ALA A 24 48.69 0.67 1.29
N LEU A 25 47.58 1.38 1.54
CA LEU A 25 46.28 1.01 0.99
C LEU A 25 46.25 1.12 -0.55
N CYS A 26 46.79 2.20 -1.11
CA CYS A 26 46.91 2.39 -2.55
C CYS A 26 47.76 1.30 -3.20
N ALA A 27 48.90 0.96 -2.62
CA ALA A 27 49.79 -0.09 -3.08
C ALA A 27 49.10 -1.46 -3.04
N LEU A 28 48.29 -1.73 -2.00
CA LEU A 28 47.50 -2.97 -1.91
C LEU A 28 46.44 -3.05 -3.02
N VAL A 29 45.72 -1.96 -3.30
CA VAL A 29 44.76 -1.90 -4.41
C VAL A 29 45.46 -2.13 -5.75
N GLN A 30 46.62 -1.52 -5.96
CA GLN A 30 47.40 -1.68 -7.20
C GLN A 30 47.94 -3.10 -7.37
N ALA A 31 48.44 -3.72 -6.30
CA ALA A 31 49.09 -5.03 -6.35
C ALA A 31 48.10 -6.20 -6.31
N ALA A 32 47.00 -6.10 -5.56
CA ALA A 32 46.10 -7.21 -5.26
C ALA A 32 44.61 -6.91 -5.51
N GLY A 33 44.26 -5.70 -5.99
CA GLY A 33 42.90 -5.32 -6.36
C GLY A 33 42.03 -4.83 -5.20
N ILE A 34 40.87 -4.28 -5.56
CA ILE A 34 39.92 -3.64 -4.63
C ILE A 34 39.32 -4.66 -3.65
N GLU A 35 39.02 -5.88 -4.09
CA GLU A 35 38.43 -6.92 -3.22
C GLU A 35 39.34 -7.27 -2.05
N ARG A 36 40.65 -7.40 -2.30
CA ARG A 36 41.63 -7.66 -1.24
C ARG A 36 41.78 -6.46 -0.31
N ALA A 37 41.81 -5.25 -0.84
CA ALA A 37 41.88 -4.03 -0.05
C ALA A 37 40.66 -3.87 0.87
N ALA A 38 39.46 -4.16 0.36
CA ALA A 38 38.23 -4.15 1.15
C ALA A 38 38.28 -5.16 2.30
N PHE A 39 38.70 -6.41 2.03
CA PHE A 39 38.89 -7.43 3.08
C PHE A 39 39.84 -6.97 4.19
N VAL A 40 40.98 -6.37 3.83
CA VAL A 40 41.95 -5.87 4.81
C VAL A 40 41.38 -4.71 5.61
N LEU A 41 40.64 -3.80 4.97
CA LEU A 41 39.98 -2.70 5.65
C LEU A 41 38.92 -3.20 6.63
N ASP A 42 38.11 -4.19 6.26
CA ASP A 42 37.13 -4.82 7.15
C ASP A 42 37.82 -5.47 8.36
N ALA A 43 38.94 -6.15 8.15
CA ALA A 43 39.73 -6.73 9.24
C ALA A 43 40.30 -5.65 10.18
N LEU A 44 40.78 -4.53 9.63
CA LEU A 44 41.26 -3.39 10.41
C LEU A 44 40.12 -2.70 11.18
N LEU A 45 38.94 -2.54 10.59
CA LEU A 45 37.75 -1.99 11.25
C LEU A 45 37.24 -2.90 12.36
N ALA A 46 37.22 -4.22 12.15
CA ALA A 46 36.89 -5.20 13.19
C ALA A 46 37.88 -5.15 14.36
N GLN A 47 39.19 -5.04 14.05
CA GLN A 47 40.23 -4.85 15.05
C GLN A 47 40.05 -3.52 15.80
N ALA A 48 39.80 -2.42 15.08
CA ALA A 48 39.53 -1.11 15.68
C ALA A 48 38.32 -1.13 16.62
N ALA A 49 37.22 -1.78 16.20
CA ALA A 49 36.03 -1.97 17.03
C ALA A 49 36.34 -2.76 18.32
N SER A 50 37.16 -3.82 18.24
CA SER A 50 37.61 -4.59 19.41
C SER A 50 38.45 -3.76 20.39
N LEU A 51 39.14 -2.74 19.89
CA LEU A 51 39.95 -1.80 20.67
C LEU A 51 39.14 -0.58 21.17
N GLY A 52 37.84 -0.52 20.88
CA GLY A 52 36.97 0.62 21.22
C GLY A 52 37.19 1.86 20.33
N VAL A 53 38.01 1.76 19.28
CA VAL A 53 38.22 2.83 18.30
C VAL A 53 37.01 2.89 17.37
N ARG A 54 36.24 3.98 17.47
CA ARG A 54 35.11 4.25 16.58
C ARG A 54 35.54 5.29 15.54
N ALA A 55 35.86 4.84 14.32
CA ALA A 55 35.95 5.75 13.19
C ALA A 55 34.58 6.43 13.00
N ALA A 56 34.55 7.74 12.76
CA ALA A 56 33.33 8.41 12.30
C ALA A 56 32.98 7.77 10.94
N GLY A 57 31.97 6.89 10.93
CA GLY A 57 31.73 5.97 9.82
C GLY A 57 31.66 6.70 8.49
N GLN A 58 32.64 6.48 7.61
CA GLN A 58 32.48 6.81 6.19
C GLN A 58 31.55 5.76 5.59
N THR A 59 30.24 5.97 5.78
CA THR A 59 29.17 5.12 5.22
C THR A 59 28.84 5.46 3.76
N ARG A 60 29.55 6.42 3.17
CA ARG A 60 29.33 6.92 1.81
C ARG A 60 30.59 6.82 0.97
N SER A 61 30.45 6.36 -0.27
CA SER A 61 31.52 6.41 -1.25
C SER A 61 31.66 7.82 -1.86
N ALA A 62 32.72 8.06 -2.63
CA ALA A 62 32.89 9.32 -3.37
C ALA A 62 31.64 9.65 -4.21
N TYR A 63 31.37 10.93 -4.46
CA TYR A 63 30.21 11.39 -5.26
C TYR A 63 30.44 11.17 -6.77
N LEU A 64 30.66 9.91 -7.12
CA LEU A 64 30.99 9.37 -8.45
C LEU A 64 30.09 8.16 -8.73
N ASN A 65 30.14 7.69 -9.98
CA ASN A 65 29.47 6.45 -10.36
C ASN A 65 30.07 5.26 -9.62
N THR A 66 29.22 4.36 -9.12
CA THR A 66 29.66 3.08 -8.52
C THR A 66 30.34 2.18 -9.54
N ILE A 67 29.91 2.25 -10.81
CA ILE A 67 30.50 1.51 -11.93
C ILE A 67 31.35 2.50 -12.72
N SER A 68 32.66 2.23 -12.78
CA SER A 68 33.58 3.05 -13.58
C SER A 68 33.48 2.71 -15.08
N ALA A 69 33.91 3.62 -15.94
CA ALA A 69 33.93 3.43 -17.39
C ALA A 69 34.64 2.13 -17.85
N ARG A 70 35.66 1.68 -17.10
CA ARG A 70 36.40 0.44 -17.40
C ARG A 70 35.63 -0.84 -17.05
N GLN A 71 34.61 -0.74 -16.19
CA GLN A 71 33.78 -1.84 -15.74
C GLN A 71 32.43 -1.89 -16.45
N GLU A 72 32.16 -0.94 -17.35
CA GLU A 72 30.90 -0.87 -18.08
C GLU A 72 30.77 -2.00 -19.09
N PRO A 73 29.64 -2.73 -19.09
CA PRO A 73 29.39 -3.72 -20.10
C PRO A 73 29.12 -3.02 -21.45
N PRO A 74 29.42 -3.68 -22.58
CA PRO A 74 29.00 -3.19 -23.89
C PRO A 74 27.48 -2.94 -23.93
N PHE A 75 27.08 -1.81 -24.51
CA PHE A 75 25.66 -1.51 -24.69
C PHE A 75 25.06 -2.40 -25.78
N PRO A 76 23.95 -3.12 -25.52
CA PRO A 76 23.45 -4.15 -26.44
C PRO A 76 22.47 -3.63 -27.51
N GLY A 77 22.09 -2.35 -27.45
CA GLY A 77 21.09 -1.74 -28.34
C GLY A 77 21.66 -0.76 -29.36
N ASP A 78 20.78 -0.16 -30.16
CA ASP A 78 21.08 0.97 -31.03
C ASP A 78 20.81 2.28 -30.28
N LEU A 79 21.88 2.98 -29.89
CA LEU A 79 21.80 4.21 -29.10
C LEU A 79 20.96 5.28 -29.80
N ALA A 80 21.20 5.53 -31.09
CA ALA A 80 20.53 6.59 -31.84
C ALA A 80 19.03 6.28 -32.02
N MET A 81 18.70 5.00 -32.22
CA MET A 81 17.30 4.56 -32.33
C MET A 81 16.57 4.69 -30.99
N GLU A 82 17.19 4.27 -29.89
CA GLU A 82 16.59 4.35 -28.56
C GLU A 82 16.41 5.79 -28.08
N GLU A 83 17.38 6.67 -28.34
CA GLU A 83 17.25 8.12 -28.08
C GLU A 83 16.10 8.75 -28.89
N ARG A 84 15.92 8.33 -30.15
CA ARG A 84 14.80 8.79 -30.99
C ARG A 84 13.45 8.33 -30.45
N ILE A 85 13.31 7.06 -30.07
CA ILE A 85 12.07 6.54 -29.47
C ILE A 85 11.76 7.28 -28.15
N ALA A 86 12.76 7.44 -27.30
CA ALA A 86 12.63 8.16 -26.03
C ALA A 86 12.23 9.64 -26.25
N SER A 87 12.71 10.27 -27.32
CA SER A 87 12.32 11.63 -27.72
C SER A 87 10.86 11.71 -28.16
N ILE A 88 10.37 10.74 -28.93
CA ILE A 88 8.98 10.67 -29.37
C ILE A 88 8.05 10.49 -28.14
N ASN A 89 8.41 9.60 -27.22
CA ASN A 89 7.63 9.39 -26.00
C ASN A 89 7.56 10.66 -25.14
N ARG A 90 8.67 11.41 -25.01
CA ARG A 90 8.68 12.71 -24.34
C ARG A 90 7.73 13.72 -24.98
N TRP A 91 7.72 13.82 -26.31
CA TRP A 91 6.79 14.70 -27.03
C TRP A 91 5.34 14.31 -26.79
N ASN A 92 4.99 13.04 -26.98
CA ASN A 92 3.61 12.59 -26.82
C ASN A 92 3.12 12.77 -25.38
N ALA A 93 3.97 12.53 -24.37
CA ALA A 93 3.65 12.81 -22.97
C ALA A 93 3.41 14.31 -22.71
N LEU A 94 4.27 15.18 -23.26
CA LEU A 94 4.13 16.63 -23.17
C LEU A 94 2.85 17.10 -23.85
N ALA A 95 2.64 16.74 -25.12
CA ALA A 95 1.48 17.12 -25.92
C ALA A 95 0.17 16.69 -25.23
N MET A 96 0.14 15.51 -24.62
CA MET A 96 -1.02 14.99 -23.89
C MET A 96 -1.42 15.92 -22.73
N VAL A 97 -0.45 16.31 -21.90
CA VAL A 97 -0.70 17.16 -20.74
C VAL A 97 -1.05 18.58 -21.17
N VAL A 98 -0.30 19.17 -22.12
CA VAL A 98 -0.56 20.54 -22.57
C VAL A 98 -1.93 20.63 -23.25
N ARG A 99 -2.28 19.68 -24.12
CA ARG A 99 -3.60 19.63 -24.79
C ARG A 99 -4.75 19.49 -23.79
N ALA A 100 -4.60 18.63 -22.77
CA ALA A 100 -5.60 18.50 -21.72
C ALA A 100 -5.82 19.82 -20.96
N ASN A 101 -4.75 20.55 -20.62
CA ASN A 101 -4.83 21.81 -19.88
C ASN A 101 -5.23 23.01 -20.75
N GLN A 102 -5.04 22.95 -22.08
CA GLN A 102 -5.60 23.93 -23.01
C GLN A 102 -7.13 23.77 -23.14
N ALA A 103 -7.62 22.54 -23.17
CA ALA A 103 -9.05 22.26 -23.21
C ALA A 103 -9.73 22.54 -21.86
N HIS A 104 -9.13 22.09 -20.76
CA HIS A 104 -9.67 22.16 -19.41
C HIS A 104 -8.54 22.39 -18.39
N GLY A 105 -8.38 23.62 -17.92
CA GLY A 105 -7.25 24.02 -17.08
C GLY A 105 -7.18 23.33 -15.71
N GLU A 106 -8.31 22.81 -15.20
CA GLU A 106 -8.40 22.12 -13.92
C GLU A 106 -7.94 20.65 -13.95
N LEU A 107 -7.80 20.03 -15.13
CA LEU A 107 -7.44 18.60 -15.22
C LEU A 107 -6.05 18.31 -14.65
N GLY A 108 -5.11 19.25 -14.78
CA GLY A 108 -3.74 19.09 -14.33
C GLY A 108 -2.95 18.05 -15.13
N GLY A 109 -1.99 17.37 -14.49
CA GLY A 109 -1.02 16.50 -15.14
C GLY A 109 0.41 17.03 -15.01
N HIS A 110 1.39 16.17 -15.27
CA HIS A 110 2.80 16.41 -14.97
C HIS A 110 3.66 16.16 -16.20
N ILE A 111 4.41 17.18 -16.65
CA ILE A 111 5.35 17.05 -17.78
C ILE A 111 6.75 16.73 -17.24
N ALA A 112 7.17 17.50 -16.22
CA ALA A 112 8.54 17.50 -15.72
C ALA A 112 9.02 16.18 -15.10
N SER A 113 8.12 15.41 -14.50
CA SER A 113 8.44 14.15 -13.83
C SER A 113 8.84 13.07 -14.83
N TYR A 114 8.03 12.84 -15.86
CA TYR A 114 8.40 11.89 -16.91
C TYR A 114 9.62 12.38 -17.69
N ALA A 115 9.70 13.68 -17.99
CA ALA A 115 10.84 14.24 -18.70
C ALA A 115 12.18 13.95 -17.99
N SER A 116 12.22 13.95 -16.65
CA SER A 116 13.43 13.63 -15.88
C SER A 116 13.75 12.14 -15.83
N ALA A 117 12.73 11.27 -15.91
CA ALA A 117 12.88 9.84 -15.75
C ALA A 117 12.85 9.04 -17.06
N ALA A 118 12.53 9.68 -18.20
CA ALA A 118 12.23 8.99 -19.45
C ALA A 118 13.32 7.98 -19.84
N ASP A 119 14.60 8.31 -19.74
CA ASP A 119 15.69 7.38 -20.09
C ASP A 119 15.76 6.16 -19.14
N LEU A 120 15.42 6.33 -17.85
CA LEU A 120 15.33 5.23 -16.88
C LEU A 120 14.22 4.25 -17.28
N PHE A 121 13.05 4.76 -17.66
CA PHE A 121 11.94 3.94 -18.14
C PHE A 121 12.28 3.25 -19.46
N GLU A 122 12.82 4.00 -20.42
CA GLU A 122 13.06 3.50 -21.79
C GLU A 122 14.15 2.42 -21.83
N VAL A 123 15.24 2.58 -21.08
CA VAL A 123 16.23 1.50 -20.93
C VAL A 123 15.61 0.27 -20.26
N GLY A 124 14.77 0.48 -19.24
CA GLY A 124 13.99 -0.57 -18.61
C GLY A 124 13.12 -1.34 -19.62
N PHE A 125 12.32 -0.64 -20.41
CA PHE A 125 11.45 -1.27 -21.42
C PHE A 125 12.22 -1.88 -22.59
N ASN A 126 13.38 -1.36 -22.98
CA ASN A 126 14.12 -1.91 -24.12
C ASN A 126 14.94 -3.14 -23.72
N HIS A 127 15.39 -3.25 -22.46
CA HIS A 127 16.39 -4.26 -22.08
C HIS A 127 16.07 -5.12 -20.85
N PHE A 128 15.17 -4.71 -19.96
CA PHE A 128 15.05 -5.35 -18.64
C PHE A 128 13.65 -5.79 -18.25
N PHE A 129 12.62 -4.96 -18.47
CA PHE A 129 11.26 -5.27 -18.03
C PHE A 129 10.67 -6.37 -18.91
N ARG A 130 10.57 -7.58 -18.36
CA ARG A 130 10.02 -8.73 -19.10
C ARG A 130 8.51 -8.83 -18.87
N ALA A 131 7.74 -8.91 -19.93
CA ALA A 131 6.30 -9.17 -19.87
C ALA A 131 6.03 -10.67 -19.63
N PRO A 132 4.81 -11.03 -19.21
CA PRO A 132 4.40 -12.44 -19.14
C PRO A 132 4.46 -13.11 -20.52
N CYS A 133 5.08 -14.28 -20.61
CA CYS A 133 5.12 -15.13 -21.79
C CYS A 133 5.12 -16.62 -21.40
N GLU A 134 5.18 -17.52 -22.37
CA GLU A 134 5.20 -18.96 -22.11
C GLU A 134 6.37 -19.33 -21.18
N GLY A 135 6.07 -19.96 -20.04
CA GLY A 135 7.07 -20.35 -19.04
C GLY A 135 7.61 -19.22 -18.15
N PHE A 136 7.16 -17.97 -18.31
CA PHE A 136 7.63 -16.84 -17.49
C PHE A 136 6.49 -15.86 -17.14
N ALA A 137 6.19 -15.72 -15.85
CA ALA A 137 5.03 -14.93 -15.40
C ALA A 137 5.20 -13.40 -15.44
N GLY A 138 6.31 -12.88 -15.99
CA GLY A 138 6.58 -11.45 -16.12
C GLY A 138 7.23 -10.82 -14.89
N ASP A 139 8.03 -9.78 -15.10
CA ASP A 139 8.49 -8.89 -14.05
C ASP A 139 7.35 -7.98 -13.58
N LEU A 140 7.44 -7.51 -12.33
CA LEU A 140 6.47 -6.61 -11.73
C LEU A 140 7.09 -5.22 -11.63
N VAL A 141 6.42 -4.19 -12.15
CA VAL A 141 6.97 -2.83 -12.20
C VAL A 141 6.02 -1.85 -11.50
N TYR A 142 6.44 -1.34 -10.35
CA TYR A 142 5.80 -0.25 -9.61
C TYR A 142 6.26 1.06 -10.24
N LEU A 143 5.40 1.62 -11.10
CA LEU A 143 5.71 2.77 -11.93
C LEU A 143 5.43 4.06 -11.15
N GLN A 144 6.36 5.01 -11.18
CA GLN A 144 6.16 6.33 -10.56
C GLN A 144 4.87 6.97 -11.08
N PRO A 145 3.92 7.37 -10.21
CA PRO A 145 2.57 7.71 -10.62
C PRO A 145 2.54 8.89 -11.60
N HIS A 146 3.36 9.91 -11.33
CA HIS A 146 3.38 11.16 -12.10
C HIS A 146 4.09 11.02 -13.45
N SER A 147 4.63 9.84 -13.75
CA SER A 147 5.21 9.46 -15.04
C SER A 147 4.22 8.72 -15.94
N ALA A 148 2.95 8.56 -15.52
CA ALA A 148 1.88 7.93 -16.30
C ALA A 148 1.73 8.45 -17.75
N PRO A 149 1.80 9.77 -18.05
CA PRO A 149 1.73 10.25 -19.43
C PRO A 149 2.79 9.64 -20.36
N GLY A 150 3.98 9.36 -19.84
CA GLY A 150 5.04 8.70 -20.59
C GLY A 150 4.77 7.23 -20.87
N VAL A 151 4.20 6.51 -19.89
CA VAL A 151 3.78 5.11 -20.08
C VAL A 151 2.65 5.02 -21.10
N TYR A 152 1.70 5.96 -21.09
CA TYR A 152 0.66 6.06 -22.12
C TYR A 152 1.22 6.41 -23.50
N ALA A 153 2.16 7.36 -23.57
CA ALA A 153 2.86 7.70 -24.82
C ALA A 153 3.55 6.48 -25.43
N ARG A 154 4.24 5.68 -24.60
CA ARG A 154 4.85 4.43 -25.04
C ARG A 154 3.80 3.42 -25.51
N ALA A 155 2.72 3.22 -24.75
CA ALA A 155 1.66 2.29 -25.12
C ALA A 155 0.94 2.70 -26.42
N PHE A 156 0.91 3.99 -26.75
CA PHE A 156 0.43 4.51 -28.04
C PHE A 156 1.39 4.17 -29.19
N LEU A 157 2.70 4.32 -29.00
CA LEU A 157 3.68 3.86 -30.00
C LEU A 157 3.64 2.34 -30.20
N GLU A 158 3.43 1.58 -29.13
CA GLU A 158 3.24 0.13 -29.16
C GLU A 158 1.94 -0.30 -29.86
N GLY A 159 1.01 0.64 -30.10
CA GLY A 159 -0.27 0.40 -30.77
C GLY A 159 -1.38 -0.14 -29.85
N PHE A 160 -1.17 -0.13 -28.53
CA PHE A 160 -2.19 -0.55 -27.57
C PHE A 160 -3.22 0.56 -27.28
N LEU A 161 -2.74 1.81 -27.20
CA LEU A 161 -3.59 2.99 -27.10
C LEU A 161 -3.66 3.68 -28.46
N ASN A 162 -4.76 4.37 -28.73
CA ASN A 162 -4.94 5.19 -29.92
C ASN A 162 -4.94 6.69 -29.57
N GLU A 163 -5.01 7.54 -30.59
CA GLU A 163 -4.99 9.00 -30.42
C GLU A 163 -6.20 9.51 -29.60
N ALA A 164 -7.37 8.89 -29.78
CA ALA A 164 -8.58 9.28 -29.07
C ALA A 164 -8.48 8.96 -27.57
N ASP A 165 -7.79 7.89 -27.18
CA ASP A 165 -7.50 7.58 -25.77
C ASP A 165 -6.65 8.70 -25.14
N LEU A 166 -5.54 9.06 -25.80
CA LEU A 166 -4.63 10.11 -25.33
C LEU A 166 -5.31 11.49 -25.25
N ALA A 167 -6.20 11.79 -26.20
CA ALA A 167 -6.98 13.03 -26.20
C ALA A 167 -7.96 13.15 -25.01
N HIS A 168 -8.28 12.05 -24.33
CA HIS A 168 -9.14 12.02 -23.14
C HIS A 168 -8.37 11.64 -21.86
N PHE A 169 -7.08 11.99 -21.79
CA PHE A 169 -6.33 11.91 -20.54
C PHE A 169 -7.03 12.68 -19.41
N ARG A 170 -7.24 12.01 -18.28
CA ARG A 170 -8.00 12.46 -17.10
C ARG A 170 -9.49 12.74 -17.33
N GLN A 171 -10.05 12.25 -18.43
CA GLN A 171 -11.46 12.44 -18.80
C GLN A 171 -12.16 11.09 -19.02
N GLU A 172 -12.19 10.26 -17.99
CA GLU A 172 -12.67 8.87 -18.07
C GLU A 172 -14.20 8.77 -18.22
N ILE A 173 -14.95 9.71 -17.66
CA ILE A 173 -16.42 9.75 -17.78
C ILE A 173 -16.80 10.15 -19.21
N THR A 174 -16.32 11.31 -19.66
CA THR A 174 -16.57 11.83 -21.01
C THR A 174 -16.12 10.86 -22.10
N ALA A 175 -15.00 10.16 -21.91
CA ALA A 175 -14.54 9.14 -22.84
C ALA A 175 -15.53 7.97 -22.92
N LYS A 176 -15.97 7.43 -21.77
CA LYS A 176 -16.93 6.32 -21.71
C LYS A 176 -18.26 6.67 -22.38
N GLU A 177 -18.77 7.89 -22.19
CA GLU A 177 -19.98 8.38 -22.86
C GLU A 177 -19.86 8.40 -24.39
N ARG A 178 -18.63 8.51 -24.91
CA ARG A 178 -18.31 8.49 -26.34
C ARG A 178 -17.90 7.12 -26.88
N GLY A 179 -18.01 6.07 -26.06
CA GLY A 179 -17.54 4.72 -26.43
C GLY A 179 -16.02 4.59 -26.50
N LEU A 180 -15.29 5.49 -25.84
CA LEU A 180 -13.84 5.50 -25.73
C LEU A 180 -13.38 5.05 -24.34
N ARG A 181 -12.11 4.68 -24.20
CA ARG A 181 -11.55 4.20 -22.92
C ARG A 181 -11.36 5.32 -21.90
N GLY A 182 -10.75 6.44 -22.33
CA GLY A 182 -10.20 7.46 -21.43
C GLY A 182 -8.98 6.93 -20.68
N LEU A 183 -8.17 7.83 -20.10
CA LEU A 183 -6.96 7.43 -19.37
C LEU A 183 -6.98 8.01 -17.96
N SER A 184 -6.80 7.15 -16.96
CA SER A 184 -6.70 7.58 -15.57
C SER A 184 -5.49 8.47 -15.34
N SER A 185 -5.56 9.31 -14.31
CA SER A 185 -4.47 10.23 -13.94
C SER A 185 -3.18 9.50 -13.55
N TYR A 186 -3.30 8.38 -12.85
CA TYR A 186 -2.23 7.59 -12.25
C TYR A 186 -2.53 6.08 -12.38
N PRO A 187 -1.63 5.19 -11.93
CA PRO A 187 -1.85 3.75 -11.94
C PRO A 187 -3.01 3.29 -11.05
N HIS A 188 -4.22 3.20 -11.62
CA HIS A 188 -5.44 2.76 -10.93
C HIS A 188 -6.00 1.49 -11.57
N PRO A 189 -5.67 0.28 -11.05
CA PRO A 189 -6.22 -0.99 -11.55
C PRO A 189 -7.74 -1.09 -11.46
N TRP A 190 -8.38 -0.35 -10.53
CA TRP A 190 -9.83 -0.28 -10.48
C TRP A 190 -10.41 0.36 -11.75
N LEU A 191 -9.78 1.44 -12.22
CA LEU A 191 -10.25 2.25 -13.34
C LEU A 191 -9.82 1.70 -14.71
N MET A 192 -8.62 1.12 -14.80
CA MET A 192 -8.08 0.50 -16.03
C MET A 192 -7.64 -0.97 -15.77
N PRO A 193 -8.59 -1.91 -15.65
CA PRO A 193 -8.35 -3.26 -15.13
C PRO A 193 -7.53 -4.19 -16.04
N ASP A 194 -7.29 -3.79 -17.29
CA ASP A 194 -6.47 -4.50 -18.28
C ASP A 194 -5.07 -3.89 -18.46
N PHE A 195 -4.80 -2.73 -17.82
CA PHE A 195 -3.57 -1.96 -18.02
C PHE A 195 -2.74 -1.85 -16.75
N TRP A 196 -3.22 -1.12 -15.73
CA TRP A 196 -2.46 -0.85 -14.51
C TRP A 196 -2.49 -2.04 -13.55
N GLN A 197 -1.36 -2.29 -12.87
CA GLN A 197 -1.22 -3.42 -11.93
C GLN A 197 -1.11 -3.00 -10.46
N PHE A 198 -0.38 -1.92 -10.17
CA PHE A 198 -0.02 -1.53 -8.80
C PHE A 198 -0.31 -0.04 -8.57
N PRO A 199 -1.15 0.31 -7.58
CA PRO A 199 -1.35 1.70 -7.17
C PRO A 199 -0.10 2.29 -6.53
N THR A 200 0.36 3.41 -7.07
CA THR A 200 1.53 4.17 -6.58
C THR A 200 1.21 5.66 -6.42
N GLY A 201 -0.05 6.06 -6.61
CA GLY A 201 -0.49 7.46 -6.59
C GLY A 201 -0.27 8.15 -5.26
N SER A 202 -0.52 7.46 -4.15
CA SER A 202 -0.12 7.88 -2.81
C SER A 202 1.33 7.48 -2.57
N MET A 203 2.20 8.47 -2.35
CA MET A 203 3.64 8.26 -2.18
C MET A 203 3.92 7.44 -0.92
N GLY A 204 4.99 6.65 -0.93
CA GLY A 204 5.35 5.77 0.20
C GLY A 204 4.68 4.40 0.19
N ILE A 205 3.47 4.28 -0.36
CA ILE A 205 2.78 2.98 -0.52
C ILE A 205 3.49 2.08 -1.54
N GLY A 206 3.98 2.66 -2.64
CA GLY A 206 4.67 1.92 -3.69
C GLY A 206 5.88 1.13 -3.19
N PRO A 207 6.86 1.77 -2.50
CA PRO A 207 8.04 1.10 -1.98
C PRO A 207 7.73 -0.04 -1.01
N ILE A 208 6.90 0.19 0.01
CA ILE A 208 6.58 -0.86 1.00
C ILE A 208 5.89 -2.05 0.33
N ASN A 209 4.88 -1.81 -0.53
CA ASN A 209 4.20 -2.88 -1.25
C ASN A 209 5.14 -3.65 -2.19
N ALA A 210 6.09 -2.99 -2.84
CA ALA A 210 7.06 -3.65 -3.70
C ALA A 210 7.99 -4.60 -2.92
N ILE A 211 8.42 -4.20 -1.71
CA ILE A 211 9.22 -5.06 -0.82
C ILE A 211 8.44 -6.31 -0.42
N TYR A 212 7.21 -6.15 0.08
CA TYR A 212 6.37 -7.28 0.49
C TYR A 212 5.91 -8.13 -0.69
N GLN A 213 5.73 -7.55 -1.88
CA GLN A 213 5.48 -8.30 -3.11
C GLN A 213 6.67 -9.18 -3.51
N ALA A 214 7.91 -8.67 -3.41
CA ALA A 214 9.12 -9.45 -3.66
C ALA A 214 9.29 -10.58 -2.64
N ARG A 215 9.01 -10.31 -1.37
CA ARG A 215 8.96 -11.31 -0.29
C ARG A 215 7.87 -12.35 -0.53
N PHE A 216 6.69 -11.96 -1.00
CA PHE A 216 5.59 -12.88 -1.30
C PHE A 216 5.91 -13.81 -2.48
N MET A 217 6.64 -13.32 -3.48
CA MET A 217 7.14 -14.21 -4.55
C MET A 217 8.08 -15.29 -4.02
N ARG A 218 8.99 -14.94 -3.09
CA ARG A 218 9.84 -15.92 -2.39
C ARG A 218 9.03 -16.89 -1.54
N TYR A 219 8.00 -16.40 -0.86
CA TYR A 219 7.06 -17.24 -0.13
C TYR A 219 6.40 -18.29 -1.03
N LEU A 220 5.91 -17.90 -2.21
CA LEU A 220 5.31 -18.85 -3.16
C LEU A 220 6.32 -19.89 -3.67
N GLU A 221 7.57 -19.48 -3.93
CA GLU A 221 8.65 -20.38 -4.37
C GLU A 221 9.03 -21.37 -3.25
N ASN A 222 9.25 -20.88 -2.04
CA ASN A 222 9.65 -21.68 -0.87
C ASN A 222 8.55 -22.64 -0.40
N ARG A 223 7.27 -22.25 -0.57
CA ARG A 223 6.09 -23.11 -0.36
C ARG A 223 5.85 -24.09 -1.51
N SER A 224 6.68 -24.09 -2.57
CA SER A 224 6.50 -24.91 -3.77
C SER A 224 5.16 -24.66 -4.51
N LEU A 225 4.54 -23.49 -4.30
CA LEU A 225 3.30 -23.09 -4.96
C LEU A 225 3.57 -22.42 -6.32
N ALA A 226 4.78 -21.90 -6.50
CA ALA A 226 5.31 -21.42 -7.77
C ALA A 226 6.72 -21.99 -7.97
N GLN A 227 7.12 -22.17 -9.23
CA GLN A 227 8.49 -22.59 -9.54
C GLN A 227 9.46 -21.43 -9.30
N PRO A 228 10.66 -21.68 -8.74
CA PRO A 228 11.72 -20.68 -8.67
C PRO A 228 11.94 -20.02 -10.03
N SER A 229 11.93 -18.70 -10.04
CA SER A 229 11.98 -17.94 -11.29
C SER A 229 13.01 -16.83 -11.24
N GLY A 230 13.43 -16.39 -12.43
CA GLY A 230 14.27 -15.21 -12.56
C GLY A 230 13.51 -13.88 -12.44
N ARG A 231 12.22 -13.88 -12.08
CA ARG A 231 11.35 -12.69 -12.05
C ARG A 231 11.88 -11.64 -11.08
N LYS A 232 11.68 -10.37 -11.41
CA LYS A 232 12.09 -9.22 -10.60
C LYS A 232 10.89 -8.33 -10.28
N VAL A 233 10.94 -7.73 -9.10
CA VAL A 233 10.11 -6.58 -8.71
C VAL A 233 10.94 -5.33 -8.87
N TRP A 234 10.47 -4.41 -9.69
CA TRP A 234 11.08 -3.12 -9.97
C TRP A 234 10.26 -2.00 -9.34
N GLY A 235 10.88 -1.12 -8.58
CA GLY A 235 10.27 0.08 -8.05
C GLY A 235 10.92 1.32 -8.64
N LEU A 236 10.15 2.18 -9.31
CA LEU A 236 10.62 3.47 -9.83
C LEU A 236 10.00 4.58 -9.00
N PHE A 237 10.81 5.25 -8.18
CA PHE A 237 10.33 6.19 -7.15
C PHE A 237 11.06 7.54 -7.23
N GLY A 238 10.48 8.55 -6.57
CA GLY A 238 11.14 9.85 -6.41
C GLY A 238 12.08 9.88 -5.20
N ASP A 239 13.10 10.73 -5.25
CA ASP A 239 13.90 11.05 -4.06
C ASP A 239 13.10 11.77 -2.98
N GLY A 240 12.23 12.71 -3.35
CA GLY A 240 11.31 13.36 -2.40
C GLY A 240 10.27 12.41 -1.78
N GLU A 241 9.92 11.32 -2.45
CA GLU A 241 9.02 10.28 -1.91
C GLU A 241 9.68 9.48 -0.78
N MET A 242 11.02 9.45 -0.70
CA MET A 242 11.74 8.77 0.38
C MET A 242 11.63 9.50 1.74
N ASP A 243 11.05 10.71 1.79
CA ASP A 243 10.69 11.38 3.04
C ASP A 243 9.45 10.74 3.71
N GLU A 244 8.61 10.00 2.97
CA GLU A 244 7.49 9.26 3.56
C GLU A 244 8.01 8.10 4.43
N PRO A 245 7.54 7.94 5.68
CA PRO A 245 8.00 6.87 6.56
C PRO A 245 7.87 5.47 5.94
N GLU A 246 6.79 5.20 5.22
CA GLU A 246 6.50 3.94 4.54
C GLU A 246 7.53 3.61 3.47
N SER A 247 8.13 4.62 2.83
CA SER A 247 9.17 4.42 1.80
C SER A 247 10.39 3.69 2.32
N ILE A 248 10.70 3.86 3.61
CA ILE A 248 11.93 3.35 4.24
C ILE A 248 11.65 2.30 5.33
N ALA A 249 10.40 2.14 5.75
CA ALA A 249 10.01 1.29 6.88
C ALA A 249 10.40 -0.19 6.73
N ALA A 250 10.45 -0.71 5.48
CA ALA A 250 10.69 -2.13 5.21
C ALA A 250 12.07 -2.44 4.60
N LEU A 251 13.01 -1.48 4.57
CA LEU A 251 14.33 -1.72 3.97
C LEU A 251 15.09 -2.85 4.68
N THR A 252 15.05 -2.89 6.01
CA THR A 252 15.74 -3.92 6.80
C THR A 252 15.11 -5.30 6.61
N LEU A 253 13.79 -5.38 6.42
CA LEU A 253 13.11 -6.62 6.04
C LEU A 253 13.66 -7.16 4.72
N ALA A 254 13.74 -6.31 3.69
CA ALA A 254 14.21 -6.73 2.38
C ALA A 254 15.64 -7.32 2.43
N ALA A 255 16.51 -6.75 3.26
CA ALA A 255 17.86 -7.26 3.48
C ALA A 255 17.85 -8.57 4.29
N ARG A 256 17.09 -8.65 5.40
CA ARG A 256 16.96 -9.85 6.24
C ARG A 256 16.45 -11.06 5.45
N GLU A 257 15.49 -10.83 4.56
CA GLU A 257 14.88 -11.84 3.68
C GLU A 257 15.70 -12.07 2.39
N LYS A 258 16.85 -11.39 2.23
CA LYS A 258 17.76 -11.52 1.08
C LYS A 258 17.05 -11.37 -0.27
N LEU A 259 16.20 -10.35 -0.40
CA LEU A 259 15.34 -10.13 -1.57
C LEU A 259 16.11 -9.63 -2.79
N ASP A 260 17.00 -10.45 -3.34
CA ASP A 260 17.73 -10.15 -4.57
C ASP A 260 16.84 -10.15 -5.84
N ASN A 261 15.56 -10.50 -5.70
CA ASN A 261 14.53 -10.29 -6.70
C ASN A 261 13.94 -8.87 -6.69
N LEU A 262 14.42 -7.98 -5.83
CA LEU A 262 13.96 -6.59 -5.71
C LEU A 262 15.01 -5.60 -6.24
N VAL A 263 14.59 -4.69 -7.11
CA VAL A 263 15.41 -3.58 -7.61
C VAL A 263 14.64 -2.28 -7.49
N PHE A 264 15.16 -1.33 -6.71
CA PHE A 264 14.66 0.03 -6.65
C PHE A 264 15.49 0.95 -7.54
N VAL A 265 14.83 1.90 -8.18
CA VAL A 265 15.41 2.98 -8.97
C VAL A 265 14.83 4.28 -8.43
N VAL A 266 15.63 4.97 -7.63
CA VAL A 266 15.26 6.27 -7.07
C VAL A 266 15.73 7.36 -8.03
N ASN A 267 14.79 8.10 -8.58
CA ASN A 267 15.03 9.23 -9.46
C ASN A 267 15.45 10.45 -8.61
N CYS A 268 16.75 10.58 -8.38
CA CYS A 268 17.39 11.66 -7.63
C CYS A 268 17.54 12.92 -8.49
N ASN A 269 16.42 13.56 -8.81
CA ASN A 269 16.42 14.84 -9.50
C ASN A 269 16.77 16.02 -8.57
N LEU A 270 16.93 15.74 -7.27
CA LEU A 270 17.24 16.59 -6.11
C LEU A 270 16.15 17.61 -5.78
N GLN A 271 14.93 17.46 -6.31
CA GLN A 271 13.80 18.33 -6.05
C GLN A 271 12.54 17.54 -5.67
N ARG A 272 11.76 18.13 -4.76
CA ARG A 272 10.36 17.83 -4.53
C ARG A 272 9.47 18.85 -5.26
N LEU A 273 8.22 18.98 -4.82
CA LEU A 273 7.22 19.85 -5.44
C LEU A 273 7.63 21.32 -5.45
N ASP A 274 8.02 21.86 -4.29
CA ASP A 274 8.24 23.30 -4.06
C ASP A 274 9.72 23.69 -3.88
N GLY A 275 10.67 22.80 -4.12
CA GLY A 275 12.09 23.09 -3.90
C GLY A 275 12.98 21.84 -3.84
N PRO A 276 14.27 22.00 -3.47
CA PRO A 276 15.18 20.87 -3.30
C PRO A 276 14.77 19.98 -2.12
N VAL A 277 15.11 18.68 -2.18
CA VAL A 277 14.87 17.73 -1.07
C VAL A 277 15.80 18.04 0.11
N ARG A 278 17.10 18.21 -0.16
CA ARG A 278 18.13 18.58 0.83
C ARG A 278 19.03 19.70 0.30
N GLY A 279 18.51 20.93 0.20
CA GLY A 279 19.26 22.06 -0.41
C GLY A 279 20.66 22.31 0.16
N ASN A 280 20.82 22.22 1.49
CA ASN A 280 22.11 22.37 2.20
C ASN A 280 22.87 21.06 2.39
N GLY A 281 22.34 19.94 1.88
CA GLY A 281 22.87 18.59 2.04
C GLY A 281 23.07 17.91 0.69
N ARG A 282 23.14 16.58 0.72
CA ARG A 282 23.24 15.72 -0.47
C ARG A 282 22.33 14.51 -0.30
N ILE A 283 21.15 14.52 -0.92
CA ILE A 283 20.15 13.45 -0.77
C ILE A 283 20.67 12.09 -1.24
N ILE A 284 21.52 12.05 -2.29
CA ILE A 284 22.12 10.79 -2.76
C ILE A 284 23.02 10.16 -1.68
N ASP A 285 23.78 10.97 -0.91
CA ASP A 285 24.63 10.45 0.16
C ASP A 285 23.81 9.98 1.36
N GLU A 286 22.73 10.70 1.68
CA GLU A 286 21.79 10.34 2.74
C GLU A 286 21.13 8.99 2.42
N LEU A 287 20.63 8.84 1.18
CA LEU A 287 20.05 7.59 0.71
C LEU A 287 21.08 6.46 0.60
N GLU A 288 22.30 6.72 0.11
CA GLU A 288 23.37 5.71 0.09
C GLU A 288 23.62 5.18 1.49
N THR A 289 23.77 6.08 2.48
CA THR A 289 24.01 5.72 3.87
C THR A 289 22.85 4.91 4.45
N LEU A 290 21.61 5.35 4.20
CA LEU A 290 20.41 4.68 4.70
C LEU A 290 20.27 3.26 4.13
N TYR A 291 20.34 3.12 2.81
CA TYR A 291 20.17 1.83 2.13
C TYR A 291 21.34 0.89 2.42
N ALA A 292 22.59 1.37 2.39
CA ALA A 292 23.75 0.57 2.75
C ALA A 292 23.68 0.12 4.23
N GLY A 293 23.29 1.03 5.14
CA GLY A 293 23.08 0.72 6.55
C GLY A 293 21.96 -0.31 6.78
N ALA A 294 20.95 -0.33 5.92
CA ALA A 294 19.90 -1.35 5.92
C ALA A 294 20.33 -2.69 5.29
N GLY A 295 21.52 -2.78 4.70
CA GLY A 295 22.05 -4.02 4.09
C GLY A 295 21.76 -4.19 2.60
N TRP A 296 21.45 -3.12 1.87
CA TRP A 296 21.20 -3.13 0.43
C TRP A 296 22.48 -2.96 -0.38
N ASN A 297 22.49 -3.52 -1.59
CA ASN A 297 23.47 -3.16 -2.60
C ASN A 297 23.10 -1.80 -3.22
N VAL A 298 23.97 -0.81 -3.05
CA VAL A 298 23.76 0.56 -3.56
C VAL A 298 24.56 0.79 -4.82
N ILE A 299 23.90 1.22 -5.90
CA ILE A 299 24.54 1.63 -7.15
C ILE A 299 24.23 3.11 -7.38
N LYS A 300 25.24 3.97 -7.23
CA LYS A 300 25.16 5.39 -7.58
C LYS A 300 25.39 5.57 -9.08
N LEU A 301 24.45 6.26 -9.71
CA LEU A 301 24.45 6.64 -11.12
C LEU A 301 24.38 8.18 -11.18
N VAL A 302 25.54 8.82 -11.12
CA VAL A 302 25.68 10.27 -10.86
C VAL A 302 26.04 11.05 -12.12
N TRP A 303 27.02 10.59 -12.90
CA TRP A 303 27.62 11.33 -14.02
C TRP A 303 27.51 10.56 -15.34
N GLY A 304 27.25 11.27 -16.44
CA GLY A 304 27.22 10.69 -17.80
C GLY A 304 28.62 10.33 -18.31
N GLY A 305 28.70 9.59 -19.43
CA GLY A 305 29.96 9.18 -20.05
C GLY A 305 30.79 10.32 -20.63
N ASP A 306 30.17 11.49 -20.81
CA ASP A 306 30.82 12.74 -21.15
C ASP A 306 31.75 13.28 -20.05
N TRP A 307 31.59 12.83 -18.80
CA TRP A 307 32.53 13.12 -17.72
C TRP A 307 33.75 12.17 -17.67
N ASP A 308 33.68 10.99 -18.29
CA ASP A 308 34.75 9.99 -18.21
C ASP A 308 36.12 10.50 -18.69
N PRO A 309 36.23 11.28 -19.78
CA PRO A 309 37.52 11.85 -20.20
C PRO A 309 38.12 12.80 -19.16
N LEU A 310 37.28 13.58 -18.46
CA LEU A 310 37.73 14.50 -17.41
C LEU A 310 38.18 13.72 -16.16
N LEU A 311 37.41 12.72 -15.75
CA LEU A 311 37.75 11.84 -14.63
C LEU A 311 39.03 11.03 -14.90
N ALA A 312 39.28 10.63 -16.15
CA ALA A 312 40.51 9.94 -16.54
C ALA A 312 41.74 10.87 -16.56
N ARG A 313 41.55 12.17 -16.84
CA ARG A 313 42.60 13.20 -16.78
C ARG A 313 42.92 13.64 -15.34
N ASP A 314 41.96 13.54 -14.44
CA ASP A 314 42.07 13.97 -13.04
C ASP A 314 42.88 12.99 -12.16
N THR A 315 44.20 12.96 -12.36
CA THR A 315 45.11 12.09 -11.57
C THR A 315 45.20 12.47 -10.11
N GLU A 316 44.85 13.71 -9.76
CA GLU A 316 44.92 14.24 -8.40
C GLU A 316 43.60 14.15 -7.64
N GLY A 317 42.49 13.76 -8.30
CA GLY A 317 41.17 13.61 -7.69
C GLY A 317 40.47 14.94 -7.35
N ALA A 318 40.79 16.02 -8.05
CA ALA A 318 40.20 17.34 -7.86
C ALA A 318 38.68 17.36 -8.10
N LEU A 319 38.18 16.65 -9.13
CA LEU A 319 36.74 16.54 -9.41
C LEU A 319 36.00 15.81 -8.30
N ALA A 320 36.55 14.69 -7.83
CA ALA A 320 35.95 13.92 -6.75
C ALA A 320 35.83 14.76 -5.47
N ARG A 321 36.86 15.57 -5.14
CA ARG A 321 36.82 16.53 -4.04
C ARG A 321 35.74 17.59 -4.27
N ALA A 322 35.74 18.25 -5.42
CA ALA A 322 34.76 19.30 -5.75
C ALA A 322 33.31 18.80 -5.65
N PHE A 323 33.02 17.63 -6.21
CA PHE A 323 31.70 17.01 -6.11
C PHE A 323 31.29 16.71 -4.67
N SER A 324 32.22 16.23 -3.85
CA SER A 324 31.93 15.93 -2.44
C SER A 324 31.70 17.18 -1.57
N GLN A 325 32.16 18.34 -2.02
CA GLN A 325 31.96 19.63 -1.34
C GLN A 325 30.75 20.41 -1.88
N THR A 326 30.21 20.02 -3.04
CA THR A 326 29.06 20.70 -3.66
C THR A 326 27.75 20.14 -3.13
N VAL A 327 26.91 20.98 -2.50
CA VAL A 327 25.58 20.60 -2.00
C VAL A 327 24.52 20.59 -3.10
N ASP A 328 23.40 19.89 -2.88
CA ASP A 328 22.33 19.73 -3.89
C ASP A 328 21.78 21.07 -4.37
N GLY A 329 21.62 22.05 -3.48
CA GLY A 329 21.16 23.39 -3.85
C GLY A 329 22.08 24.06 -4.88
N GLN A 330 23.39 23.90 -4.72
CA GLN A 330 24.36 24.41 -5.68
C GLN A 330 24.33 23.63 -7.00
N PHE A 331 24.17 22.30 -6.96
CA PHE A 331 23.96 21.50 -8.17
C PHE A 331 22.67 21.88 -8.91
N GLN A 332 21.62 22.33 -8.22
CA GLN A 332 20.42 22.88 -8.88
C GLN A 332 20.71 24.21 -9.55
N THR A 333 21.47 25.10 -8.89
CA THR A 333 21.92 26.36 -9.51
C THR A 333 22.71 26.09 -10.79
N PHE A 334 23.67 25.16 -10.77
CA PHE A 334 24.42 24.77 -11.97
C PHE A 334 23.54 24.18 -13.07
N ALA A 335 22.48 23.43 -12.72
CA ALA A 335 21.56 22.85 -13.69
C ALA A 335 20.60 23.87 -14.34
N ALA A 336 20.40 25.02 -13.69
CA ALA A 336 19.53 26.10 -14.15
C ALA A 336 20.27 27.21 -14.94
N ASN A 337 21.61 27.14 -15.00
CA ASN A 337 22.48 28.08 -15.71
C ASN A 337 23.27 27.38 -16.84
N ASP A 338 24.04 28.16 -17.60
CA ASP A 338 24.78 27.70 -18.78
C ASP A 338 26.23 27.27 -18.49
N GLY A 339 26.95 26.86 -19.54
CA GLY A 339 28.34 26.44 -19.45
C GLY A 339 29.31 27.53 -19.00
N ALA A 340 29.06 28.80 -19.34
CA ALA A 340 29.90 29.92 -18.93
C ALA A 340 29.83 30.13 -17.41
N TYR A 341 28.61 30.10 -16.86
CA TYR A 341 28.38 30.11 -15.42
C TYR A 341 29.06 28.92 -14.73
N ASN A 342 28.90 27.71 -15.28
CA ASN A 342 29.47 26.49 -14.71
C ASN A 342 31.02 26.49 -14.77
N ARG A 343 31.64 27.04 -15.81
CA ARG A 343 33.09 27.28 -15.82
C ARG A 343 33.50 28.19 -14.68
N ALA A 344 32.85 29.35 -14.55
CA ALA A 344 33.21 30.38 -13.60
C ALA A 344 33.01 29.93 -12.13
N HIS A 345 31.97 29.14 -11.85
CA HIS A 345 31.54 28.84 -10.47
C HIS A 345 31.80 27.39 -10.02
N PHE A 346 32.05 26.46 -10.95
CA PHE A 346 32.45 25.08 -10.63
C PHE A 346 33.92 24.80 -10.98
N PHE A 347 34.31 24.96 -12.25
CA PHE A 347 35.67 24.58 -12.67
C PHE A 347 36.75 25.58 -12.23
N ASN A 348 36.42 26.86 -12.10
CA ASN A 348 37.39 27.88 -11.65
C ASN A 348 37.51 28.00 -10.12
N GLN A 349 37.04 27.01 -9.36
CA GLN A 349 37.20 26.99 -7.89
C GLN A 349 38.67 26.87 -7.47
N ASN A 350 39.51 26.21 -8.27
CA ASN A 350 40.94 26.08 -8.06
C ASN A 350 41.69 25.82 -9.39
N PRO A 351 43.04 25.96 -9.43
CA PRO A 351 43.83 25.74 -10.64
C PRO A 351 43.72 24.33 -11.22
N GLU A 352 43.60 23.29 -10.36
CA GLU A 352 43.53 21.90 -10.80
C GLU A 352 42.25 21.64 -11.62
N LEU A 353 41.10 22.09 -11.15
CA LEU A 353 39.81 21.98 -11.85
C LEU A 353 39.77 22.83 -13.13
N ALA A 354 40.35 24.03 -13.08
CA ALA A 354 40.37 24.93 -14.23
C ALA A 354 41.20 24.32 -15.38
N ALA A 355 42.30 23.64 -15.05
CA ALA A 355 43.15 22.96 -16.03
C ALA A 355 42.43 21.82 -16.77
N LEU A 356 41.46 21.14 -16.12
CA LEU A 356 40.74 20.01 -16.73
C LEU A 356 39.87 20.41 -17.92
N VAL A 357 39.37 21.66 -17.94
CA VAL A 357 38.47 22.20 -18.97
C VAL A 357 39.06 23.39 -19.72
N ALA A 358 40.37 23.63 -19.59
CA ALA A 358 41.05 24.77 -20.22
C ALA A 358 40.92 24.75 -21.76
N ASP A 359 40.85 23.56 -22.37
CA ASP A 359 40.68 23.32 -23.80
C ASP A 359 39.21 23.15 -24.25
N TRP A 360 38.24 23.24 -23.33
CA TRP A 360 36.82 23.03 -23.64
C TRP A 360 36.11 24.35 -23.90
N SER A 361 35.11 24.37 -24.78
CA SER A 361 34.20 25.51 -24.93
C SER A 361 33.10 25.51 -23.85
N ASP A 362 32.44 26.63 -23.64
CA ASP A 362 31.32 26.72 -22.69
C ASP A 362 30.15 25.81 -23.12
N GLU A 363 29.90 25.67 -24.41
CA GLU A 363 28.90 24.72 -24.94
C GLU A 363 29.29 23.27 -24.68
N ALA A 364 30.59 22.94 -24.67
CA ALA A 364 31.05 21.60 -24.31
C ALA A 364 30.82 21.31 -22.82
N ILE A 365 31.02 22.30 -21.95
CA ILE A 365 30.70 22.22 -20.52
C ILE A 365 29.18 22.09 -20.31
N ASP A 366 28.37 22.87 -21.03
CA ASP A 366 26.91 22.85 -20.92
C ASP A 366 26.29 21.50 -21.32
N ARG A 367 26.96 20.77 -22.24
CA ARG A 367 26.55 19.43 -22.66
C ARG A 367 26.76 18.35 -21.61
N LEU A 368 27.51 18.61 -20.52
CA LEU A 368 27.78 17.62 -19.48
C LEU A 368 26.48 17.14 -18.78
N ARG A 369 26.24 15.83 -18.85
CA ARG A 369 25.03 15.16 -18.39
C ARG A 369 25.17 14.58 -16.99
N ARG A 370 24.03 14.48 -16.30
CA ARG A 370 23.90 13.62 -15.12
C ARG A 370 23.67 12.18 -15.59
N GLY A 371 24.12 11.20 -14.81
CA GLY A 371 24.17 9.79 -15.21
C GLY A 371 22.80 9.19 -15.53
N GLY A 372 21.73 9.65 -14.89
CA GLY A 372 20.37 9.20 -15.18
C GLY A 372 19.80 9.66 -16.54
N HIS A 373 20.57 10.41 -17.33
CA HIS A 373 20.28 10.81 -18.72
C HIS A 373 21.26 10.22 -19.75
N ASP A 374 22.06 9.23 -19.33
CA ASP A 374 22.97 8.50 -20.19
C ASP A 374 22.55 7.03 -20.26
N ILE A 375 21.97 6.63 -21.39
CA ILE A 375 21.40 5.29 -21.58
C ILE A 375 22.44 4.17 -21.41
N VAL A 376 23.72 4.43 -21.67
CA VAL A 376 24.80 3.46 -21.46
C VAL A 376 25.04 3.26 -19.97
N LYS A 377 25.13 4.35 -19.20
CA LYS A 377 25.33 4.30 -17.75
C LYS A 377 24.13 3.69 -17.03
N ILE A 378 22.90 4.02 -17.45
CA ILE A 378 21.66 3.42 -16.94
C ILE A 378 21.66 1.91 -17.20
N HIS A 379 21.98 1.49 -18.44
CA HIS A 379 22.07 0.06 -18.77
C HIS A 379 23.11 -0.65 -17.90
N ALA A 380 24.30 -0.07 -17.69
CA ALA A 380 25.32 -0.65 -16.83
C ALA A 380 24.81 -0.87 -15.39
N ALA A 381 24.12 0.12 -14.82
CA ALA A 381 23.54 0.03 -13.48
C ALA A 381 22.48 -1.08 -13.40
N TYR A 382 21.55 -1.13 -14.36
CA TYR A 382 20.49 -2.14 -14.38
C TYR A 382 21.08 -3.54 -14.63
N HIS A 383 22.07 -3.64 -15.51
CA HIS A 383 22.80 -4.87 -15.81
C HIS A 383 23.49 -5.46 -14.59
N ARG A 384 24.12 -4.61 -13.75
CA ARG A 384 24.72 -4.99 -12.47
C ARG A 384 23.63 -5.40 -11.45
N ALA A 385 22.56 -4.62 -11.33
CA ALA A 385 21.48 -4.88 -10.37
C ALA A 385 20.80 -6.24 -10.59
N VAL A 386 20.41 -6.57 -11.83
CA VAL A 386 19.71 -7.85 -12.11
C VAL A 386 20.59 -9.09 -11.90
N ARG A 387 21.92 -8.91 -11.89
CA ARG A 387 22.93 -9.96 -11.66
C ARG A 387 23.37 -10.06 -10.20
N HIS A 388 23.07 -9.06 -9.37
CA HIS A 388 23.36 -9.11 -7.94
C HIS A 388 22.53 -10.22 -7.26
N ARG A 389 23.09 -10.83 -6.22
CA ARG A 389 22.49 -11.95 -5.49
C ARG A 389 22.65 -11.75 -3.98
N GLY A 390 21.73 -12.33 -3.21
CA GLY A 390 21.76 -12.33 -1.75
C GLY A 390 21.34 -11.02 -1.06
N GLN A 391 21.15 -9.92 -1.79
CA GLN A 391 20.66 -8.64 -1.26
C GLN A 391 19.75 -7.94 -2.28
N PRO A 392 18.76 -7.16 -1.82
CA PRO A 392 18.07 -6.21 -2.69
C PRO A 392 19.03 -5.13 -3.22
N THR A 393 18.71 -4.54 -4.36
CA THR A 393 19.52 -3.46 -4.97
C THR A 393 18.74 -2.16 -5.07
N VAL A 394 19.38 -1.05 -4.73
CA VAL A 394 18.90 0.30 -5.04
C VAL A 394 19.84 0.99 -6.03
N ILE A 395 19.27 1.64 -7.02
CA ILE A 395 19.97 2.50 -7.97
C ILE A 395 19.58 3.94 -7.66
N LEU A 396 20.55 4.75 -7.27
CA LEU A 396 20.38 6.17 -7.00
C LEU A 396 20.76 6.94 -8.27
N ALA A 397 19.76 7.25 -9.10
CA ALA A 397 19.94 7.83 -10.42
C ALA A 397 19.81 9.34 -10.37
N GLN A 398 20.93 10.05 -10.51
CA GLN A 398 20.92 11.51 -10.57
C GLN A 398 20.38 11.97 -11.93
N THR A 399 19.28 12.72 -11.92
CA THR A 399 18.65 13.27 -13.14
C THR A 399 18.46 14.78 -13.01
N LYS A 400 17.90 15.42 -14.04
CA LYS A 400 17.53 16.85 -14.05
C LYS A 400 16.01 16.94 -14.19
N LYS A 401 15.34 17.63 -13.25
CA LYS A 401 13.88 17.84 -13.32
C LYS A 401 13.52 18.71 -14.53
N GLY A 402 12.49 18.30 -15.29
CA GLY A 402 12.10 19.00 -16.52
C GLY A 402 13.16 18.95 -17.63
N PHE A 403 13.92 17.86 -17.71
CA PHE A 403 14.96 17.68 -18.73
C PHE A 403 14.42 17.89 -20.15
N GLY A 404 15.12 18.71 -20.95
CA GLY A 404 14.71 19.06 -22.31
C GLY A 404 13.69 20.18 -22.41
N MET A 405 13.14 20.70 -21.29
CA MET A 405 12.20 21.83 -21.30
C MET A 405 12.88 23.20 -21.41
N GLY A 406 14.22 23.24 -21.49
CA GLY A 406 14.99 24.48 -21.63
C GLY A 406 14.65 25.54 -20.56
N ALA A 407 14.66 26.81 -20.95
CA ALA A 407 14.31 27.93 -20.08
C ALA A 407 12.86 27.86 -19.56
N ALA A 408 11.97 27.10 -20.19
CA ALA A 408 10.59 26.95 -19.73
C ALA A 408 10.48 26.11 -18.45
N GLY A 409 11.50 25.33 -18.07
CA GLY A 409 11.46 24.62 -16.80
C GLY A 409 12.67 23.77 -16.37
N GLN A 410 13.66 23.51 -17.22
CA GLN A 410 14.75 22.61 -16.82
C GLN A 410 15.50 23.13 -15.57
N GLY A 411 15.55 22.31 -14.51
CA GLY A 411 16.21 22.66 -13.26
C GLY A 411 15.51 23.73 -12.40
N LYS A 412 14.38 24.31 -12.85
CA LYS A 412 13.66 25.36 -12.11
C LYS A 412 12.70 24.77 -11.06
N MET A 413 12.55 25.50 -9.95
CA MET A 413 11.71 25.05 -8.81
C MET A 413 10.22 24.98 -9.17
N THR A 414 9.72 25.91 -10.01
CA THR A 414 8.30 25.98 -10.41
C THR A 414 7.88 24.90 -11.40
N THR A 415 8.83 24.15 -11.96
CA THR A 415 8.60 23.25 -13.11
C THR A 415 7.68 22.08 -12.83
N HIS A 416 7.47 21.73 -11.55
CA HIS A 416 6.43 20.75 -11.24
C HIS A 416 5.04 21.20 -11.71
N GLN A 417 4.74 22.50 -11.56
CA GLN A 417 3.43 23.08 -11.86
C GLN A 417 3.33 23.64 -13.28
N GLN A 418 4.42 23.59 -14.07
CA GLN A 418 4.43 24.10 -15.43
C GLN A 418 3.66 23.17 -16.37
N LYS A 419 2.40 23.52 -16.62
CA LYS A 419 1.44 22.77 -17.47
C LYS A 419 1.14 23.45 -18.81
N LYS A 420 1.60 24.70 -18.96
CA LYS A 420 1.44 25.51 -20.17
C LYS A 420 2.82 25.78 -20.75
N LEU A 421 2.95 25.63 -22.06
CA LEU A 421 4.14 26.02 -22.82
C LEU A 421 3.65 26.93 -23.94
N ASP A 422 4.39 28.01 -24.20
CA ASP A 422 4.13 28.86 -25.36
C ASP A 422 4.71 28.21 -26.63
N ASP A 423 4.34 28.76 -27.79
CA ASP A 423 4.72 28.22 -29.09
C ASP A 423 6.24 28.15 -29.26
N GLN A 424 6.98 29.14 -28.74
CA GLN A 424 8.44 29.16 -28.80
C GLN A 424 9.06 28.02 -27.98
N ALA A 425 8.53 27.76 -26.78
CA ALA A 425 8.99 26.64 -25.96
C ALA A 425 8.66 25.28 -26.59
N LEU A 426 7.52 25.15 -27.28
CA LEU A 426 7.16 23.93 -28.02
C LEU A 426 8.10 23.67 -29.19
N LEU A 427 8.38 24.69 -30.01
CA LEU A 427 9.32 24.59 -31.13
C LEU A 427 10.74 24.28 -30.64
N ALA A 428 11.20 24.96 -29.58
CA ALA A 428 12.50 24.70 -28.98
C ALA A 428 12.61 23.27 -28.43
N PHE A 429 11.54 22.74 -27.81
CA PHE A 429 11.50 21.35 -27.36
C PHE A 429 11.62 20.38 -28.54
N ARG A 430 10.84 20.60 -29.61
CA ARG A 430 10.91 19.78 -30.82
C ARG A 430 12.32 19.77 -31.41
N ASP A 431 12.93 20.94 -31.56
CA ASP A 431 14.26 21.10 -32.16
C ASP A 431 15.34 20.47 -31.29
N ARG A 432 15.25 20.64 -29.96
CA ARG A 432 16.17 20.04 -28.99
C ARG A 432 16.24 18.51 -29.09
N PHE A 433 15.12 17.87 -29.45
CA PHE A 433 14.99 16.43 -29.61
C PHE A 433 14.96 15.97 -31.08
N ALA A 434 15.22 16.88 -32.03
CA ALA A 434 15.24 16.61 -33.47
C ALA A 434 14.01 15.84 -33.97
N LEU A 435 12.82 16.21 -33.48
CA LEU A 435 11.58 15.51 -33.80
C LEU A 435 11.06 15.92 -35.21
N PRO A 436 10.68 14.95 -36.07
CA PRO A 436 10.24 15.20 -37.44
C PRO A 436 8.77 15.68 -37.48
N ILE A 437 8.49 16.81 -36.84
CA ILE A 437 7.17 17.40 -36.69
C ILE A 437 7.20 18.81 -37.31
N SER A 438 6.27 19.11 -38.21
CA SER A 438 6.19 20.45 -38.80
C SER A 438 5.90 21.53 -37.75
N ASP A 439 6.28 22.79 -38.00
CA ASP A 439 5.95 23.91 -37.09
C ASP A 439 4.45 23.95 -36.79
N ALA A 440 3.62 23.78 -37.82
CA ALA A 440 2.17 23.80 -37.70
C ALA A 440 1.62 22.65 -36.81
N ASP A 441 2.14 21.43 -36.98
CA ASP A 441 1.71 20.28 -36.18
C ASP A 441 2.23 20.35 -34.74
N CYS A 442 3.41 20.95 -34.54
CA CYS A 442 4.01 21.17 -33.23
C CYS A 442 3.18 22.16 -32.39
N VAL A 443 2.85 23.33 -32.96
CA VAL A 443 2.01 24.34 -32.31
C VAL A 443 0.59 23.81 -32.07
N ALA A 444 0.07 22.97 -32.96
CA ALA A 444 -1.22 22.30 -32.79
C ALA A 444 -1.19 21.12 -31.79
N LEU A 445 -0.03 20.83 -31.17
CA LEU A 445 0.17 19.73 -30.20
C LEU A 445 -0.29 18.37 -30.75
N LYS A 446 -0.04 18.11 -32.04
CA LYS A 446 -0.39 16.82 -32.63
C LYS A 446 0.50 15.73 -32.03
N PHE A 447 -0.13 14.62 -31.65
CA PHE A 447 0.60 13.43 -31.29
C PHE A 447 1.41 12.92 -32.49
N TYR A 448 2.62 12.45 -32.24
CA TYR A 448 3.49 11.92 -33.27
C TYR A 448 3.64 10.40 -33.11
N ARG A 449 3.22 9.67 -34.14
CA ARG A 449 3.43 8.23 -34.27
C ARG A 449 4.00 7.94 -35.65
N PRO A 450 5.23 7.40 -35.75
CA PRO A 450 5.74 6.90 -37.02
C PRO A 450 4.82 5.82 -37.60
N THR A 451 4.94 5.56 -38.90
CA THR A 451 4.19 4.47 -39.56
C THR A 451 4.59 3.11 -38.99
N ASP A 452 3.72 2.11 -39.09
CA ASP A 452 3.97 0.79 -38.49
C ASP A 452 5.22 0.07 -39.06
N ASP A 453 5.63 0.44 -40.27
CA ASP A 453 6.81 -0.08 -40.97
C ASP A 453 8.10 0.74 -40.71
N SER A 454 8.02 1.83 -39.94
CA SER A 454 9.17 2.67 -39.61
C SER A 454 10.25 1.88 -38.85
N ALA A 455 11.49 2.36 -38.91
CA ALA A 455 12.60 1.73 -38.19
C ALA A 455 12.39 1.78 -36.67
N GLU A 456 11.82 2.88 -36.17
CA GLU A 456 11.50 3.13 -34.77
C GLU A 456 10.48 2.11 -34.24
N VAL A 457 9.34 1.96 -34.94
CA VAL A 457 8.28 1.04 -34.51
C VAL A 457 8.77 -0.41 -34.60
N ARG A 458 9.46 -0.79 -35.67
CA ARG A 458 10.03 -2.14 -35.79
C ARG A 458 11.04 -2.46 -34.70
N TYR A 459 11.92 -1.51 -34.36
CA TYR A 459 12.89 -1.68 -33.28
C TYR A 459 12.19 -1.85 -31.92
N LEU A 460 11.25 -0.95 -31.60
CA LEU A 460 10.48 -0.98 -30.37
C LEU A 460 9.72 -2.31 -30.21
N GLN A 461 9.04 -2.77 -31.26
CA GLN A 461 8.31 -4.04 -31.27
C GLN A 461 9.27 -5.23 -31.13
N ALA A 462 10.42 -5.21 -31.82
CA ALA A 462 11.42 -6.27 -31.71
C ALA A 462 11.97 -6.40 -30.28
N ARG A 463 12.29 -5.27 -29.63
CA ARG A 463 12.75 -5.26 -28.22
C ARG A 463 11.69 -5.81 -27.28
N ARG A 464 10.43 -5.37 -27.42
CA ARG A 464 9.33 -5.88 -26.59
C ARG A 464 9.07 -7.36 -26.81
N LYS A 465 9.15 -7.85 -28.06
CA LYS A 465 9.03 -9.27 -28.39
C LYS A 465 10.11 -10.12 -27.73
N VAL A 466 11.37 -9.68 -27.74
CA VAL A 466 12.48 -10.37 -27.03
C VAL A 466 12.22 -10.45 -25.53
N LEU A 467 11.56 -9.44 -24.96
CA LEU A 467 11.20 -9.36 -23.55
C LEU A 467 9.80 -9.92 -23.25
N GLY A 468 9.23 -10.74 -24.13
CA GLY A 468 7.98 -11.49 -23.89
C GLY A 468 6.68 -10.75 -24.21
N GLY A 469 6.72 -9.50 -24.66
CA GLY A 469 5.51 -8.71 -25.00
C GLY A 469 5.51 -7.34 -24.35
N HIS A 470 4.33 -6.79 -24.04
CA HIS A 470 4.15 -5.42 -23.55
C HIS A 470 3.88 -5.35 -22.06
N LEU A 471 4.21 -4.22 -21.42
CA LEU A 471 3.85 -3.90 -20.04
C LEU A 471 3.56 -2.40 -19.91
N PRO A 472 2.76 -1.97 -18.90
CA PRO A 472 2.04 -2.81 -17.94
C PRO A 472 0.85 -3.51 -18.60
N ARG A 473 0.53 -4.73 -18.15
CA ARG A 473 -0.66 -5.48 -18.54
C ARG A 473 -1.18 -6.23 -17.33
N ARG A 474 -2.48 -6.12 -17.06
CA ARG A 474 -3.11 -6.78 -15.92
C ARG A 474 -4.00 -7.93 -16.40
N ARG A 475 -3.92 -9.06 -15.70
CA ARG A 475 -4.82 -10.21 -15.88
C ARG A 475 -6.04 -10.02 -15.00
N THR A 476 -7.23 -10.18 -15.58
CA THR A 476 -8.50 -10.09 -14.85
C THR A 476 -9.04 -11.45 -14.43
N GLU A 477 -8.67 -12.50 -15.16
CA GLU A 477 -9.12 -13.87 -14.92
C GLU A 477 -8.06 -14.69 -14.19
N SER A 478 -8.53 -15.60 -13.35
CA SER A 478 -7.73 -16.56 -12.57
C SER A 478 -8.40 -17.93 -12.60
N PRO A 479 -7.68 -19.04 -12.33
CA PRO A 479 -8.33 -20.29 -11.96
C PRO A 479 -9.35 -20.07 -10.83
N ARG A 480 -10.53 -20.68 -10.93
CA ARG A 480 -11.52 -20.71 -9.84
C ARG A 480 -11.09 -21.74 -8.81
N LEU A 481 -11.18 -21.39 -7.53
CA LEU A 481 -10.92 -22.34 -6.44
C LEU A 481 -12.25 -22.74 -5.80
N PRO A 482 -12.57 -24.05 -5.72
CA PRO A 482 -13.78 -24.51 -5.08
C PRO A 482 -13.70 -24.26 -3.57
N VAL A 483 -14.83 -23.86 -2.97
CA VAL A 483 -14.97 -23.64 -1.53
C VAL A 483 -15.57 -24.89 -0.87
N PRO A 484 -14.94 -25.45 0.19
CA PRO A 484 -15.50 -26.58 0.92
C PRO A 484 -16.78 -26.17 1.66
N THR A 485 -17.76 -27.08 1.75
CA THR A 485 -19.05 -26.78 2.38
C THR A 485 -18.87 -26.43 3.86
N VAL A 486 -19.65 -25.47 4.37
CA VAL A 486 -19.52 -24.98 5.75
C VAL A 486 -19.61 -26.08 6.82
N GLU A 487 -20.33 -27.17 6.57
CA GLU A 487 -20.44 -28.30 7.50
C GLU A 487 -19.12 -29.07 7.69
N GLN A 488 -18.17 -28.95 6.76
CA GLN A 488 -16.87 -29.63 6.84
C GLN A 488 -15.93 -28.93 7.81
N TRP A 489 -15.99 -27.60 7.90
CA TRP A 489 -15.02 -26.80 8.67
C TRP A 489 -15.62 -25.97 9.81
N ALA A 490 -16.94 -25.72 9.82
CA ALA A 490 -17.63 -24.90 10.83
C ALA A 490 -18.86 -25.56 11.47
N ARG A 491 -19.03 -26.89 11.39
CA ARG A 491 -20.15 -27.60 12.06
C ARG A 491 -20.30 -27.24 13.54
N PHE A 492 -19.19 -27.06 14.25
CA PHE A 492 -19.21 -26.69 15.67
C PHE A 492 -19.84 -25.32 15.94
N ALA A 493 -19.81 -24.42 14.96
CA ALA A 493 -20.39 -23.09 15.05
C ALA A 493 -21.88 -23.12 14.67
N LEU A 494 -22.23 -23.92 13.65
CA LEU A 494 -23.62 -24.13 13.24
C LEU A 494 -24.44 -24.88 14.31
N GLN A 495 -23.81 -25.81 15.03
CA GLN A 495 -24.40 -26.66 16.07
C GLN A 495 -23.67 -26.44 17.40
N ALA A 496 -23.65 -25.19 17.86
CA ALA A 496 -22.90 -24.81 19.05
C ALA A 496 -23.56 -25.25 20.36
N ASP A 497 -24.89 -25.41 20.39
CA ASP A 497 -25.67 -25.92 21.52
C ASP A 497 -25.33 -25.24 22.88
N GLY A 498 -25.22 -23.91 22.86
CA GLY A 498 -24.96 -23.09 24.05
C GLY A 498 -23.52 -23.12 24.55
N LYS A 499 -22.58 -23.77 23.85
CA LYS A 499 -21.16 -23.81 24.26
C LYS A 499 -20.57 -22.42 24.33
N GLU A 500 -19.86 -22.14 25.41
CA GLU A 500 -19.16 -20.87 25.59
C GLU A 500 -17.91 -20.81 24.71
N MET A 501 -17.84 -19.77 23.89
CA MET A 501 -16.63 -19.36 23.16
C MET A 501 -16.76 -17.93 22.67
N SER A 502 -15.63 -17.28 22.42
CA SER A 502 -15.59 -15.98 21.75
C SER A 502 -15.63 -16.14 20.22
N SER A 503 -16.01 -15.09 19.50
CA SER A 503 -15.95 -15.09 18.03
C SER A 503 -14.50 -15.17 17.52
N THR A 504 -13.51 -14.69 18.29
CA THR A 504 -12.08 -14.89 17.99
C THR A 504 -11.71 -16.38 18.05
N MET A 505 -12.12 -17.09 19.10
CA MET A 505 -11.90 -18.54 19.19
C MET A 505 -12.59 -19.30 18.06
N ALA A 506 -13.81 -18.89 17.70
CA ALA A 506 -14.57 -19.49 16.62
C ALA A 506 -13.84 -19.34 15.27
N ILE A 507 -13.41 -18.14 14.90
CA ILE A 507 -12.74 -17.92 13.60
C ILE A 507 -11.39 -18.64 13.51
N VAL A 508 -10.60 -18.70 14.59
CA VAL A 508 -9.33 -19.45 14.58
C VAL A 508 -9.57 -20.95 14.45
N ARG A 509 -10.63 -21.48 15.07
CA ARG A 509 -11.02 -22.88 14.91
C ARG A 509 -11.51 -23.18 13.48
N MET A 510 -12.24 -22.25 12.85
CA MET A 510 -12.64 -22.35 11.44
C MET A 510 -11.41 -22.33 10.51
N LEU A 511 -10.50 -21.39 10.71
CA LEU A 511 -9.25 -21.29 9.96
C LEU A 511 -8.42 -22.57 10.07
N SER A 512 -8.29 -23.11 11.29
CA SER A 512 -7.59 -24.38 11.55
C SER A 512 -8.22 -25.57 10.82
N ALA A 513 -9.53 -25.55 10.58
CA ALA A 513 -10.23 -26.60 9.85
C ALA A 513 -10.10 -26.40 8.33
N LEU A 514 -10.22 -25.16 7.84
CA LEU A 514 -10.02 -24.81 6.43
C LEU A 514 -8.59 -25.12 5.95
N LEU A 515 -7.58 -24.92 6.79
CA LEU A 515 -6.19 -25.27 6.51
C LEU A 515 -5.96 -26.76 6.25
N LYS A 516 -6.90 -27.63 6.62
CA LYS A 516 -6.84 -29.09 6.37
C LYS A 516 -7.48 -29.50 5.05
N ASP A 517 -8.19 -28.58 4.38
CA ASP A 517 -8.76 -28.85 3.07
C ASP A 517 -7.64 -29.07 2.05
N SER A 518 -7.76 -30.12 1.23
CA SER A 518 -6.69 -30.52 0.29
C SER A 518 -6.52 -29.57 -0.91
N THR A 519 -7.49 -28.70 -1.18
CA THR A 519 -7.47 -27.78 -2.31
C THR A 519 -7.22 -26.33 -1.86
N LEU A 520 -8.00 -25.88 -0.87
CA LEU A 520 -7.95 -24.52 -0.35
C LEU A 520 -6.87 -24.35 0.74
N GLY A 521 -6.56 -25.40 1.50
CA GLY A 521 -5.69 -25.32 2.67
C GLY A 521 -4.32 -24.72 2.38
N GLU A 522 -3.68 -25.13 1.28
CA GLU A 522 -2.37 -24.57 0.87
C GLU A 522 -2.45 -23.14 0.31
N ARG A 523 -3.64 -22.70 -0.10
CA ARG A 523 -3.92 -21.37 -0.68
C ARG A 523 -4.21 -20.32 0.38
N ILE A 524 -4.56 -20.74 1.59
CA ILE A 524 -4.80 -19.84 2.72
C ILE A 524 -3.48 -19.26 3.20
N VAL A 525 -3.45 -17.95 3.45
CA VAL A 525 -2.27 -17.24 3.98
C VAL A 525 -2.66 -16.59 5.31
N PRO A 526 -2.43 -17.25 6.46
CA PRO A 526 -2.61 -16.62 7.77
C PRO A 526 -1.53 -15.56 7.98
N ILE A 527 -1.93 -14.35 8.37
CA ILE A 527 -1.03 -13.22 8.58
C ILE A 527 -1.31 -12.64 9.96
N VAL A 528 -0.25 -12.35 10.72
CA VAL A 528 -0.31 -11.70 12.04
C VAL A 528 0.75 -10.60 12.14
N ALA A 529 0.44 -9.56 12.90
CA ALA A 529 1.39 -8.54 13.32
C ALA A 529 1.81 -8.81 14.77
N ASP A 530 2.82 -9.68 14.94
CA ASP A 530 3.35 -10.18 16.22
C ASP A 530 2.38 -11.07 17.03
N GLU A 531 1.30 -10.48 17.56
CA GLU A 531 0.43 -11.09 18.58
C GLU A 531 -0.45 -12.25 18.10
N ALA A 532 0.12 -13.44 17.84
CA ALA A 532 -0.68 -14.62 17.47
C ALA A 532 -1.26 -15.38 18.68
N ARG A 533 -0.58 -15.33 19.84
CA ARG A 533 -1.02 -16.03 21.06
C ARG A 533 -2.30 -15.41 21.62
N THR A 534 -2.40 -14.08 21.62
CA THR A 534 -3.61 -13.36 22.02
C THR A 534 -4.86 -13.83 21.27
N PHE A 535 -4.71 -14.18 19.99
CA PHE A 535 -5.83 -14.67 19.18
C PHE A 535 -6.03 -16.20 19.26
N GLY A 536 -5.19 -16.93 20.01
CA GLY A 536 -5.28 -18.38 20.13
C GLY A 536 -4.72 -19.14 18.91
N MET A 537 -3.87 -18.50 18.10
CA MET A 537 -3.27 -19.12 16.90
C MET A 537 -2.03 -19.96 17.17
N ALA A 538 -1.56 -20.05 18.43
CA ALA A 538 -0.33 -20.76 18.78
C ALA A 538 -0.30 -22.22 18.30
N ASN A 539 -1.46 -22.89 18.26
CA ASN A 539 -1.57 -24.25 17.71
C ASN A 539 -1.14 -24.36 16.23
N LEU A 540 -1.28 -23.27 15.47
CA LEU A 540 -0.96 -23.23 14.04
C LEU A 540 0.55 -23.16 13.80
N PHE A 541 1.33 -22.58 14.72
CA PHE A 541 2.79 -22.50 14.60
C PHE A 541 3.41 -23.88 14.35
N ARG A 542 2.99 -24.86 15.15
CA ARG A 542 3.47 -26.23 14.97
C ARG A 542 2.90 -26.92 13.73
N GLN A 543 1.61 -26.70 13.43
CA GLN A 543 0.90 -27.42 12.37
C GLN A 543 1.39 -27.03 10.98
N ILE A 544 1.50 -25.73 10.72
CA ILE A 544 1.77 -25.19 9.38
C ILE A 544 3.03 -24.32 9.31
N GLY A 545 3.71 -24.10 10.44
CA GLY A 545 4.97 -23.35 10.49
C GLY A 545 4.81 -21.84 10.29
N ILE A 546 5.77 -21.09 10.80
CA ILE A 546 5.96 -19.67 10.54
C ILE A 546 6.99 -19.54 9.41
N TYR A 547 6.65 -18.78 8.38
CA TYR A 547 7.55 -18.57 7.26
C TYR A 547 8.79 -17.79 7.71
N SER A 548 9.97 -18.35 7.45
CA SER A 548 11.24 -17.64 7.56
C SER A 548 12.13 -18.01 6.38
N ALA A 549 12.61 -17.02 5.62
CA ALA A 549 13.49 -17.27 4.47
C ALA A 549 14.82 -17.95 4.86
N GLN A 550 15.19 -17.97 6.14
CA GLN A 550 16.39 -18.62 6.65
C GLN A 550 16.12 -19.94 7.36
N GLY A 551 14.85 -20.29 7.57
CA GLY A 551 14.45 -21.35 8.50
C GLY A 551 14.79 -20.99 9.96
N GLN A 552 14.75 -22.00 10.83
CA GLN A 552 15.06 -21.84 12.25
C GLN A 552 16.55 -22.09 12.51
N LEU A 553 17.27 -21.05 12.94
CA LEU A 553 18.73 -21.08 13.18
C LEU A 553 19.12 -21.24 14.66
N TYR A 554 18.14 -21.40 15.55
CA TYR A 554 18.31 -21.49 17.01
C TYR A 554 17.36 -22.53 17.60
N GLU A 555 17.61 -22.95 18.85
CA GLU A 555 16.66 -23.78 19.61
C GLU A 555 15.63 -22.87 20.30
N PRO A 556 14.31 -23.04 20.05
CA PRO A 556 13.30 -22.20 20.67
C PRO A 556 13.23 -22.47 22.17
N GLU A 557 13.10 -21.41 22.98
CA GLU A 557 13.02 -21.52 24.45
C GLU A 557 11.86 -22.43 24.90
N ASP A 558 10.76 -22.41 24.16
CA ASP A 558 9.54 -23.14 24.49
C ASP A 558 9.46 -24.53 23.83
N ILE A 559 10.57 -25.13 23.39
CA ILE A 559 10.60 -26.44 22.72
C ILE A 559 9.95 -27.57 23.54
N GLY A 560 9.94 -27.45 24.89
CA GLY A 560 9.24 -28.38 25.79
C GLY A 560 7.72 -28.23 25.81
N SER A 561 7.17 -27.18 25.21
CA SER A 561 5.73 -26.92 25.08
C SER A 561 5.13 -27.67 23.90
N VAL A 562 3.86 -28.06 24.01
CA VAL A 562 3.11 -28.62 22.88
C VAL A 562 2.96 -27.62 21.73
N LEU A 563 3.05 -26.32 22.04
CA LEU A 563 2.77 -25.17 21.17
C LEU A 563 4.02 -24.33 20.86
N TYR A 564 5.17 -25.01 20.75
CA TYR A 564 6.46 -24.33 20.56
C TYR A 564 6.54 -23.56 19.24
N TYR A 565 7.38 -22.52 19.24
CA TYR A 565 7.62 -21.66 18.09
C TYR A 565 8.44 -22.39 17.01
N ARG A 566 7.87 -22.54 15.81
CA ARG A 566 8.48 -23.29 14.70
C ARG A 566 8.57 -22.39 13.46
N GLU A 567 9.78 -21.97 13.14
CA GLU A 567 10.10 -21.30 11.89
C GLU A 567 10.54 -22.32 10.83
N ALA A 568 10.08 -22.14 9.61
CA ALA A 568 10.43 -23.02 8.50
C ALA A 568 10.43 -22.26 7.18
N LEU A 569 11.27 -22.71 6.24
CA LEU A 569 11.31 -22.16 4.89
C LEU A 569 9.96 -22.34 4.18
N ASP A 570 9.31 -23.47 4.39
CA ASP A 570 7.97 -23.82 3.90
C ASP A 570 6.86 -23.47 4.91
N GLY A 571 7.15 -22.64 5.92
CA GLY A 571 6.15 -22.17 6.88
C GLY A 571 5.04 -21.39 6.16
N GLN A 572 3.80 -21.58 6.58
CA GLN A 572 2.63 -21.01 5.92
C GLN A 572 2.18 -19.68 6.53
N ILE A 573 2.39 -19.47 7.84
CA ILE A 573 2.02 -18.23 8.54
C ILE A 573 3.00 -17.14 8.17
N LEU A 574 2.49 -15.95 7.87
CA LEU A 574 3.29 -14.74 7.76
C LEU A 574 3.22 -13.97 9.09
N GLU A 575 4.28 -14.04 9.86
CA GLU A 575 4.46 -13.26 11.08
C GLU A 575 5.35 -12.06 10.78
N GLU A 576 4.74 -10.88 10.65
CA GLU A 576 5.48 -9.70 10.19
C GLU A 576 6.11 -8.90 11.34
N GLY A 577 5.85 -9.29 12.58
CA GLY A 577 6.22 -8.53 13.79
C GLY A 577 5.31 -7.30 13.98
N ILE A 578 5.76 -6.33 14.77
CA ILE A 578 4.99 -5.11 15.10
C ILE A 578 5.02 -4.13 13.91
N THR A 579 4.28 -4.47 12.85
CA THR A 579 4.15 -3.66 11.65
C THR A 579 2.84 -3.96 10.92
N GLU A 580 1.78 -3.24 11.26
CA GLU A 580 0.50 -3.38 10.55
C GLU A 580 0.62 -2.97 9.09
N ALA A 581 1.46 -1.97 8.80
CA ALA A 581 1.75 -1.51 7.44
C ALA A 581 2.43 -2.63 6.61
N GLY A 582 3.30 -3.41 7.24
CA GLY A 582 3.90 -4.58 6.61
C GLY A 582 2.92 -5.73 6.40
N ALA A 583 2.12 -6.04 7.43
CA ALA A 583 1.12 -7.10 7.37
C ALA A 583 0.05 -6.85 6.30
N ILE A 584 -0.45 -5.61 6.15
CA ILE A 584 -1.38 -5.28 5.06
C ILE A 584 -0.72 -5.31 3.69
N SER A 585 0.58 -5.02 3.59
CA SER A 585 1.33 -5.13 2.35
C SER A 585 1.50 -6.60 1.91
N SER A 586 1.80 -7.51 2.85
CA SER A 586 1.76 -8.96 2.64
C SER A 586 0.36 -9.45 2.27
N TRP A 587 -0.67 -8.97 2.96
CA TRP A 587 -2.07 -9.27 2.66
C TRP A 587 -2.46 -8.82 1.25
N THR A 588 -2.02 -7.64 0.81
CA THR A 588 -2.27 -7.12 -0.53
C THR A 588 -1.59 -7.97 -1.60
N ALA A 589 -0.32 -8.35 -1.39
CA ALA A 589 0.41 -9.23 -2.30
C ALA A 589 -0.26 -10.61 -2.45
N ALA A 590 -0.74 -11.18 -1.35
CA ALA A 590 -1.51 -12.42 -1.35
C ALA A 590 -2.87 -12.27 -2.03
N GLY A 591 -3.66 -11.26 -1.63
CA GLY A 591 -5.03 -11.05 -2.09
C GLY A 591 -5.13 -10.60 -3.55
N THR A 592 -4.02 -10.20 -4.17
CA THR A 592 -3.94 -9.85 -5.59
C THR A 592 -3.15 -10.87 -6.42
N SER A 593 -2.66 -11.95 -5.78
CA SER A 593 -1.87 -13.01 -6.44
C SER A 593 -2.63 -13.71 -7.57
N TYR A 594 -3.96 -13.77 -7.50
CA TYR A 594 -4.82 -14.30 -8.57
C TYR A 594 -4.55 -13.61 -9.92
N SER A 595 -4.26 -12.31 -9.90
CA SER A 595 -3.93 -11.50 -11.08
C SER A 595 -2.41 -11.42 -11.31
N VAL A 596 -1.66 -11.09 -10.25
CA VAL A 596 -0.22 -10.81 -10.32
C VAL A 596 0.57 -12.06 -10.71
N ASN A 597 0.24 -13.19 -10.10
CA ASN A 597 0.93 -14.47 -10.31
C ASN A 597 0.11 -15.46 -11.14
N GLY A 598 -1.18 -15.18 -11.40
CA GLY A 598 -2.10 -16.17 -11.97
C GLY A 598 -2.44 -17.29 -10.97
N LEU A 599 -2.23 -17.03 -9.67
CA LEU A 599 -2.33 -18.03 -8.62
C LEU A 599 -3.21 -17.48 -7.49
N PRO A 600 -4.48 -17.90 -7.39
CA PRO A 600 -5.37 -17.42 -6.35
C PRO A 600 -4.89 -17.87 -4.97
N MET A 601 -4.71 -16.90 -4.08
CA MET A 601 -4.34 -17.09 -2.68
C MET A 601 -5.37 -16.35 -1.82
N LEU A 602 -5.67 -16.86 -0.63
CA LEU A 602 -6.71 -16.32 0.25
C LEU A 602 -6.09 -15.88 1.59
N PRO A 603 -5.74 -14.60 1.75
CA PRO A 603 -5.15 -14.13 2.98
C PRO A 603 -6.19 -13.89 4.08
N PHE A 604 -5.81 -14.26 5.31
CA PHE A 604 -6.51 -13.94 6.56
C PHE A 604 -5.54 -13.15 7.44
N TYR A 605 -5.70 -11.83 7.48
CA TYR A 605 -4.91 -10.98 8.37
C TYR A 605 -5.69 -10.66 9.62
N ILE A 606 -5.26 -11.18 10.77
CA ILE A 606 -5.87 -10.96 12.08
C ILE A 606 -4.98 -10.06 12.95
N TYR A 607 -5.60 -9.02 13.53
CA TYR A 607 -4.92 -7.96 14.25
C TYR A 607 -5.88 -7.26 15.22
N TYR A 608 -5.35 -6.47 16.16
CA TYR A 608 -6.17 -5.60 17.02
C TYR A 608 -6.94 -4.60 16.15
N SER A 609 -8.28 -4.65 16.14
CA SER A 609 -9.10 -3.92 15.16
C SER A 609 -8.81 -2.42 15.07
N MET A 610 -8.41 -1.80 16.19
CA MET A 610 -7.97 -0.40 16.25
C MET A 610 -6.83 -0.08 15.27
N PHE A 611 -5.88 -1.00 15.08
CA PHE A 611 -4.69 -0.78 14.25
C PHE A 611 -4.89 -1.19 12.78
N GLY A 612 -6.14 -1.39 12.36
CA GLY A 612 -6.50 -1.54 10.94
C GLY A 612 -6.75 -0.19 10.29
N PHE A 613 -8.02 0.08 9.97
CA PHE A 613 -8.44 1.27 9.22
C PHE A 613 -7.94 2.60 9.79
N GLN A 614 -7.71 2.71 11.10
CA GLN A 614 -7.17 3.94 11.71
C GLN A 614 -5.65 4.10 11.45
N ARG A 615 -4.88 3.01 11.45
CA ARG A 615 -3.42 3.05 11.35
C ARG A 615 -2.91 2.92 9.91
N ILE A 616 -3.59 2.10 9.10
CA ILE A 616 -3.17 1.69 7.75
C ILE A 616 -4.25 1.93 6.69
N GLY A 617 -5.15 2.90 6.91
CA GLY A 617 -6.30 3.16 6.05
C GLY A 617 -5.95 3.43 4.59
N ASP A 618 -4.87 4.16 4.31
CA ASP A 618 -4.45 4.47 2.93
C ASP A 618 -3.89 3.24 2.20
N LEU A 619 -3.19 2.35 2.92
CA LEU A 619 -2.77 1.05 2.38
C LEU A 619 -3.97 0.14 2.07
N ILE A 620 -5.02 0.16 2.90
CA ILE A 620 -6.28 -0.55 2.62
C ILE A 620 -6.98 0.04 1.38
N TRP A 621 -6.97 1.37 1.22
CA TRP A 621 -7.51 2.03 0.03
C TRP A 621 -6.73 1.65 -1.24
N ALA A 622 -5.40 1.61 -1.17
CA ALA A 622 -4.57 1.13 -2.26
C ALA A 622 -4.85 -0.35 -2.58
N ALA A 623 -5.04 -1.21 -1.57
CA ALA A 623 -5.38 -2.61 -1.80
C ALA A 623 -6.78 -2.77 -2.46
N ALA A 624 -7.73 -1.91 -2.09
CA ALA A 624 -9.04 -1.81 -2.72
C ALA A 624 -8.93 -1.45 -4.22
N ASP A 625 -8.13 -0.42 -4.56
CA ASP A 625 -7.84 -0.04 -5.95
C ASP A 625 -7.11 -1.17 -6.72
N GLN A 626 -6.20 -1.89 -6.05
CA GLN A 626 -5.51 -3.06 -6.61
C GLN A 626 -6.43 -4.28 -6.80
N ARG A 627 -7.70 -4.18 -6.39
CA ARG A 627 -8.73 -5.24 -6.46
C ARG A 627 -8.36 -6.48 -5.63
N ALA A 628 -7.89 -6.25 -4.40
CA ALA A 628 -7.55 -7.32 -3.46
C ALA A 628 -8.78 -8.14 -3.06
N ARG A 629 -8.56 -9.44 -2.88
CA ARG A 629 -9.54 -10.43 -2.39
C ARG A 629 -8.98 -11.11 -1.14
N GLY A 630 -9.67 -11.03 -0.02
CA GLY A 630 -9.24 -11.65 1.23
C GLY A 630 -10.06 -11.23 2.44
N PHE A 631 -9.60 -11.63 3.62
CA PHE A 631 -10.23 -11.33 4.90
C PHE A 631 -9.29 -10.51 5.79
N LEU A 632 -9.79 -9.37 6.27
CA LEU A 632 -9.24 -8.60 7.38
C LEU A 632 -10.07 -8.92 8.62
N ILE A 633 -9.43 -9.47 9.64
CA ILE A 633 -10.08 -9.88 10.89
C ILE A 633 -9.68 -8.89 11.99
N GLY A 634 -10.57 -7.95 12.27
CA GLY A 634 -10.40 -7.01 13.38
C GLY A 634 -10.71 -7.70 14.70
N ALA A 635 -9.70 -8.33 15.29
CA ALA A 635 -9.84 -9.03 16.56
C ALA A 635 -9.81 -8.07 17.75
N THR A 636 -10.24 -8.58 18.91
CA THR A 636 -10.33 -7.82 20.16
C THR A 636 -11.13 -6.52 20.00
N SER A 637 -12.14 -6.55 19.14
CA SER A 637 -12.91 -5.37 18.75
C SER A 637 -13.94 -4.95 19.80
N GLY A 638 -14.48 -3.74 19.62
CA GLY A 638 -15.54 -3.17 20.45
C GLY A 638 -15.00 -2.34 21.62
N ARG A 639 -15.52 -1.12 21.77
CA ARG A 639 -14.99 -0.13 22.73
C ARG A 639 -15.05 -0.65 24.16
N THR A 640 -16.15 -1.31 24.54
CA THR A 640 -16.35 -1.79 25.90
C THR A 640 -15.79 -3.20 26.11
N THR A 641 -15.52 -3.93 25.04
CA THR A 641 -15.23 -5.37 25.10
C THR A 641 -13.76 -5.66 25.40
N LEU A 642 -12.83 -4.87 24.85
CA LEU A 642 -11.40 -4.89 25.21
C LEU A 642 -11.12 -4.02 26.45
N GLY A 643 -11.70 -4.40 27.59
CA GLY A 643 -11.86 -3.49 28.73
C GLY A 643 -10.56 -2.97 29.36
N GLY A 644 -9.55 -3.82 29.55
CA GLY A 644 -8.32 -3.44 30.28
C GLY A 644 -7.38 -2.49 29.52
N GLU A 645 -7.35 -2.59 28.19
CA GLU A 645 -6.32 -1.94 27.35
C GLU A 645 -6.49 -0.42 27.18
N GLY A 646 -7.70 0.09 27.41
CA GLY A 646 -7.98 1.52 27.46
C GLY A 646 -7.85 2.25 26.12
N LEU A 647 -7.52 3.55 26.23
CA LEU A 647 -7.80 4.59 25.22
C LEU A 647 -7.34 4.26 23.79
N GLN A 648 -6.13 3.74 23.63
CA GLN A 648 -5.53 3.51 22.31
C GLN A 648 -5.83 2.13 21.71
N HIS A 649 -6.58 1.27 22.39
CA HIS A 649 -6.86 -0.11 21.94
C HIS A 649 -8.36 -0.38 21.78
N GLN A 650 -9.19 0.20 22.63
CA GLN A 650 -10.63 0.03 22.61
C GLN A 650 -11.20 0.62 21.32
N ASP A 651 -11.50 -0.19 20.33
CA ASP A 651 -12.02 0.24 19.03
C ASP A 651 -13.54 0.38 19.03
N GLY A 652 -14.00 1.60 18.74
CA GLY A 652 -15.41 1.89 18.50
C GLY A 652 -15.65 2.71 17.23
N SER A 653 -14.71 2.73 16.28
CA SER A 653 -14.83 3.55 15.06
C SER A 653 -14.40 2.86 13.77
N SER A 654 -13.76 1.67 13.82
CA SER A 654 -13.28 0.98 12.61
C SER A 654 -14.38 0.71 11.59
N HIS A 655 -15.58 0.30 12.00
CA HIS A 655 -16.72 0.09 11.08
C HIS A 655 -17.19 1.35 10.38
N LEU A 656 -17.10 2.51 11.04
CA LEU A 656 -17.43 3.78 10.40
C LEU A 656 -16.44 4.07 9.26
N ILE A 657 -15.14 3.89 9.51
CA ILE A 657 -14.10 4.10 8.49
C ILE A 657 -14.23 3.04 7.38
N ALA A 658 -14.40 1.77 7.73
CA ALA A 658 -14.56 0.68 6.77
C ALA A 658 -15.73 0.88 5.81
N SER A 659 -16.83 1.49 6.28
CA SER A 659 -18.01 1.77 5.46
C SER A 659 -17.72 2.71 4.28
N THR A 660 -16.63 3.49 4.34
CA THR A 660 -16.20 4.42 3.29
C THR A 660 -15.48 3.73 2.12
N VAL A 661 -14.97 2.50 2.31
CA VAL A 661 -14.24 1.77 1.27
C VAL A 661 -15.23 0.96 0.41
N PRO A 662 -15.41 1.28 -0.89
CA PRO A 662 -16.55 0.79 -1.67
C PRO A 662 -16.66 -0.73 -1.82
N ASN A 663 -15.54 -1.43 -1.97
CA ASN A 663 -15.49 -2.88 -2.13
C ASN A 663 -15.05 -3.63 -0.86
N CYS A 664 -15.05 -2.96 0.29
CA CYS A 664 -14.92 -3.61 1.61
C CYS A 664 -16.29 -4.01 2.12
N ARG A 665 -16.51 -5.29 2.41
CA ARG A 665 -17.72 -5.83 3.04
C ARG A 665 -17.51 -5.97 4.54
N ALA A 666 -18.06 -5.03 5.32
CA ALA A 666 -17.79 -4.93 6.75
C ALA A 666 -18.91 -5.57 7.59
N TYR A 667 -18.58 -6.50 8.47
CA TYR A 667 -19.53 -7.21 9.34
C TYR A 667 -19.09 -7.21 10.81
N ASP A 668 -20.05 -7.09 11.71
CA ASP A 668 -19.90 -7.18 13.17
C ASP A 668 -20.78 -8.30 13.75
N PRO A 669 -20.42 -9.58 13.50
CA PRO A 669 -21.21 -10.73 13.93
C PRO A 669 -21.19 -10.89 15.45
N ALA A 670 -22.35 -11.23 16.02
CA ALA A 670 -22.53 -11.57 17.42
C ALA A 670 -22.27 -13.06 17.71
N TYR A 671 -22.63 -13.94 16.77
CA TYR A 671 -22.57 -15.39 16.97
C TYR A 671 -21.61 -16.12 16.03
N ALA A 672 -21.13 -17.27 16.47
CA ALA A 672 -20.18 -18.10 15.72
C ALA A 672 -20.76 -18.58 14.37
N TYR A 673 -22.05 -18.93 14.29
CA TYR A 673 -22.64 -19.33 13.00
C TYR A 673 -22.73 -18.16 12.01
N GLU A 674 -22.87 -16.92 12.48
CA GLU A 674 -22.88 -15.74 11.61
C GLU A 674 -21.51 -15.58 10.96
N VAL A 675 -20.43 -15.72 11.74
CA VAL A 675 -19.05 -15.75 11.21
C VAL A 675 -18.90 -16.85 10.15
N ALA A 676 -19.40 -18.06 10.41
CA ALA A 676 -19.31 -19.18 9.47
C ALA A 676 -20.02 -18.87 8.13
N VAL A 677 -21.25 -18.35 8.19
CA VAL A 677 -22.04 -17.99 7.01
C VAL A 677 -21.38 -16.87 6.21
N ILE A 678 -20.85 -15.84 6.87
CA ILE A 678 -20.16 -14.71 6.23
C ILE A 678 -18.87 -15.19 5.55
N LEU A 679 -18.07 -16.04 6.21
CA LEU A 679 -16.84 -16.58 5.64
C LEU A 679 -17.12 -17.48 4.43
N GLU A 680 -18.10 -18.37 4.51
CA GLU A 680 -18.51 -19.22 3.39
C GLU A 680 -18.89 -18.36 2.17
N HIS A 681 -19.77 -17.38 2.39
CA HIS A 681 -20.22 -16.49 1.33
C HIS A 681 -19.06 -15.67 0.74
N GLY A 682 -18.22 -15.07 1.58
CA GLY A 682 -17.08 -14.29 1.11
C GLY A 682 -16.09 -15.12 0.30
N MET A 683 -15.82 -16.37 0.70
CA MET A 683 -14.98 -17.28 -0.07
C MET A 683 -15.61 -17.59 -1.45
N GLN A 684 -16.91 -17.88 -1.53
CA GLN A 684 -17.60 -18.15 -2.79
C GLN A 684 -17.54 -16.93 -3.73
N ARG A 685 -17.89 -15.75 -3.22
CA ARG A 685 -17.84 -14.46 -3.92
C ARG A 685 -16.46 -14.19 -4.52
N MET A 686 -15.40 -14.38 -3.74
CA MET A 686 -14.03 -14.04 -4.15
C MET A 686 -13.35 -15.09 -5.03
N LEU A 687 -13.56 -16.38 -4.74
CA LEU A 687 -12.80 -17.50 -5.33
C LEU A 687 -13.53 -18.19 -6.49
N GLU A 688 -14.85 -18.35 -6.39
CA GLU A 688 -15.66 -19.04 -7.40
C GLU A 688 -16.28 -18.05 -8.38
N GLU A 689 -16.94 -17.02 -7.86
CA GLU A 689 -17.61 -15.97 -8.63
C GLU A 689 -16.63 -14.87 -9.10
N GLN A 690 -15.46 -14.79 -8.49
CA GLN A 690 -14.37 -13.84 -8.81
C GLN A 690 -14.74 -12.35 -8.69
N HIS A 691 -15.54 -12.00 -7.68
CA HIS A 691 -15.78 -10.61 -7.33
C HIS A 691 -14.56 -9.97 -6.65
N ASP A 692 -14.23 -8.76 -7.11
CA ASP A 692 -13.13 -7.94 -6.61
C ASP A 692 -13.53 -7.15 -5.36
N GLU A 693 -13.81 -7.88 -4.29
CA GLU A 693 -14.13 -7.37 -2.97
C GLU A 693 -13.33 -8.10 -1.90
N PHE A 694 -13.28 -7.50 -0.72
CA PHE A 694 -12.67 -8.11 0.46
C PHE A 694 -13.56 -7.88 1.67
N TYR A 695 -13.34 -8.69 2.71
CA TYR A 695 -14.21 -8.71 3.88
C TYR A 695 -13.46 -8.18 5.10
N TYR A 696 -14.11 -7.30 5.86
CA TYR A 696 -13.69 -6.89 7.19
C TYR A 696 -14.65 -7.48 8.21
N ILE A 697 -14.17 -8.35 9.08
CA ILE A 697 -14.99 -9.02 10.08
C ILE A 697 -14.40 -8.74 11.45
N THR A 698 -15.19 -8.09 12.31
CA THR A 698 -14.79 -7.85 13.69
C THR A 698 -15.12 -9.04 14.57
N VAL A 699 -14.19 -9.41 15.44
CA VAL A 699 -14.34 -10.52 16.37
C VAL A 699 -13.85 -10.10 17.76
N THR A 700 -14.51 -10.60 18.79
CA THR A 700 -14.30 -10.18 20.18
C THR A 700 -13.60 -11.25 20.99
N ASN A 701 -13.04 -10.86 22.13
CA ASN A 701 -12.40 -11.75 23.10
C ASN A 701 -13.33 -12.12 24.28
N GLU A 702 -14.63 -11.83 24.18
CA GLU A 702 -15.62 -12.17 25.20
C GLU A 702 -16.20 -13.55 24.92
N ASN A 703 -16.08 -14.46 25.90
CA ASN A 703 -16.71 -15.78 25.81
C ASN A 703 -18.20 -15.62 26.13
N LEU A 704 -19.03 -16.03 25.18
CA LEU A 704 -20.48 -15.97 25.29
C LEU A 704 -21.06 -17.34 24.94
N PRO A 705 -22.17 -17.77 25.55
CA PRO A 705 -22.90 -18.96 25.12
C PRO A 705 -23.33 -18.79 23.65
N GLN A 706 -22.85 -19.68 22.79
CA GLN A 706 -23.14 -19.63 21.35
C GLN A 706 -24.37 -20.50 21.04
N PRO A 707 -25.48 -19.95 20.51
CA PRO A 707 -26.62 -20.74 20.09
C PRO A 707 -26.31 -21.50 18.80
N SER A 708 -27.02 -22.62 18.57
CA SER A 708 -27.05 -23.24 17.25
C SER A 708 -27.76 -22.32 16.26
N MET A 709 -27.38 -22.39 14.98
CA MET A 709 -28.08 -21.68 13.92
C MET A 709 -29.55 -22.16 13.90
N PRO A 710 -30.56 -21.27 13.93
CA PRO A 710 -31.96 -21.67 14.06
C PRO A 710 -32.46 -22.48 12.85
N ASP A 711 -32.70 -21.80 11.74
CA ASP A 711 -33.23 -22.34 10.48
C ASP A 711 -32.34 -21.87 9.32
N ALA A 712 -32.40 -22.54 8.16
CA ALA A 712 -31.55 -22.20 7.02
C ALA A 712 -31.91 -20.85 6.34
N ASP A 713 -33.14 -20.35 6.56
CA ASP A 713 -33.66 -19.10 6.01
C ASP A 713 -32.98 -17.84 6.60
N VAL A 714 -32.48 -17.91 7.84
CA VAL A 714 -31.77 -16.79 8.47
C VAL A 714 -30.47 -16.42 7.75
N ARG A 715 -29.93 -17.33 6.91
CA ARG A 715 -28.69 -17.11 6.16
C ARG A 715 -28.77 -15.88 5.25
N GLU A 716 -29.89 -15.67 4.58
CA GLU A 716 -30.08 -14.46 3.76
C GLU A 716 -29.99 -13.22 4.64
N GLY A 717 -30.67 -13.21 5.78
CA GLY A 717 -30.65 -12.06 6.70
C GLY A 717 -29.26 -11.79 7.29
N ILE A 718 -28.49 -12.83 7.63
CA ILE A 718 -27.08 -12.68 8.08
C ILE A 718 -26.25 -11.96 7.01
N LEU A 719 -26.39 -12.34 5.74
CA LEU A 719 -25.61 -11.75 4.64
C LEU A 719 -26.12 -10.36 4.24
N ARG A 720 -27.44 -10.13 4.28
CA ARG A 720 -28.03 -8.82 3.98
C ARG A 720 -27.89 -7.81 5.11
N GLY A 721 -27.46 -8.26 6.30
CA GLY A 721 -27.00 -7.40 7.39
C GLY A 721 -27.89 -7.41 8.64
N MET A 722 -29.05 -8.07 8.63
CA MET A 722 -29.85 -8.30 9.84
C MET A 722 -30.90 -9.41 9.72
N TYR A 723 -31.26 -10.03 10.86
CA TYR A 723 -32.38 -10.97 11.01
C TYR A 723 -32.91 -10.97 12.46
N ARG A 724 -34.14 -11.48 12.66
CA ARG A 724 -34.79 -11.51 13.97
C ARG A 724 -34.30 -12.71 14.77
N VAL A 725 -33.77 -12.47 15.97
CA VAL A 725 -33.30 -13.53 16.89
C VAL A 725 -34.32 -13.87 17.98
N ALA A 726 -35.18 -12.91 18.34
CA ALA A 726 -36.26 -13.13 19.31
C ALA A 726 -37.53 -12.38 18.91
N ALA A 727 -38.65 -13.11 18.87
CA ALA A 727 -39.98 -12.53 18.69
C ALA A 727 -40.54 -11.98 20.01
N ALA A 728 -41.45 -11.00 19.91
CA ALA A 728 -42.26 -10.58 21.05
C ALA A 728 -43.07 -11.78 21.59
N SER A 729 -43.13 -11.96 22.92
CA SER A 729 -43.81 -13.11 23.55
C SER A 729 -44.50 -12.78 24.87
N ASN A 730 -45.65 -13.39 25.16
CA ASN A 730 -46.33 -13.34 26.46
C ASN A 730 -46.18 -14.69 27.23
N ALA A 731 -47.02 -14.92 28.24
CA ALA A 731 -47.06 -16.16 29.01
C ALA A 731 -47.48 -17.40 28.19
N ASN A 732 -48.09 -17.20 27.02
CA ASN A 732 -48.63 -18.25 26.16
C ASN A 732 -47.78 -18.50 24.89
N GLY A 733 -46.63 -17.85 24.74
CA GLY A 733 -45.72 -18.02 23.60
C GLY A 733 -45.46 -16.73 22.80
N PRO A 734 -44.86 -16.83 21.60
CA PRO A 734 -44.70 -15.70 20.68
C PRO A 734 -46.05 -15.08 20.32
N ILE A 735 -46.10 -13.75 20.24
CA ILE A 735 -47.28 -13.02 19.77
C ILE A 735 -46.87 -12.22 18.53
N GLU A 736 -47.44 -12.54 17.38
CA GLU A 736 -47.24 -11.75 16.17
C GLU A 736 -47.96 -10.40 16.27
N GLY A 737 -47.30 -9.33 15.82
CA GLY A 737 -47.91 -8.01 15.66
C GLY A 737 -48.09 -7.17 16.94
N THR A 738 -47.56 -7.60 18.09
CA THR A 738 -47.71 -6.86 19.38
C THR A 738 -46.40 -6.31 19.95
N ALA A 739 -45.33 -6.28 19.16
CA ALA A 739 -44.07 -5.68 19.60
C ALA A 739 -44.27 -4.17 19.86
N GLN A 740 -44.02 -3.73 21.09
CA GLN A 740 -44.08 -2.33 21.46
C GLN A 740 -42.77 -1.60 21.16
N VAL A 741 -41.66 -2.34 21.04
CA VAL A 741 -40.34 -1.83 20.69
C VAL A 741 -39.53 -2.89 19.97
N ARG A 742 -38.60 -2.49 19.12
CA ARG A 742 -37.60 -3.36 18.48
C ARG A 742 -36.20 -2.96 18.93
N LEU A 743 -35.42 -3.95 19.35
CA LEU A 743 -34.02 -3.78 19.78
C LEU A 743 -33.12 -4.35 18.68
N LEU A 744 -32.33 -3.48 18.05
CA LEU A 744 -31.36 -3.83 17.01
C LEU A 744 -29.97 -3.77 17.64
N ALA A 745 -29.20 -4.85 17.54
CA ALA A 745 -27.89 -4.91 18.17
C ALA A 745 -26.87 -5.67 17.32
N ALA A 746 -25.64 -5.15 17.29
CA ALA A 746 -24.50 -5.75 16.59
C ALA A 746 -23.45 -6.28 17.57
N GLY A 747 -22.70 -7.30 17.14
CA GLY A 747 -21.61 -7.88 17.90
C GLY A 747 -21.98 -8.22 19.36
N PRO A 748 -21.15 -7.87 20.35
CA PRO A 748 -21.37 -8.22 21.75
C PRO A 748 -22.62 -7.56 22.36
N MET A 749 -23.14 -6.48 21.75
CA MET A 749 -24.33 -5.79 22.25
C MET A 749 -25.61 -6.59 22.05
N LEU A 750 -25.61 -7.64 21.22
CA LEU A 750 -26.77 -8.50 21.03
C LEU A 750 -27.21 -9.16 22.34
N ASN A 751 -26.25 -9.58 23.17
CA ASN A 751 -26.56 -10.15 24.47
C ASN A 751 -27.07 -9.12 25.48
N GLU A 752 -26.59 -7.87 25.43
CA GLU A 752 -27.16 -6.77 26.23
C GLU A 752 -28.60 -6.46 25.79
N ALA A 753 -28.90 -6.51 24.49
CA ALA A 753 -30.26 -6.34 23.96
C ALA A 753 -31.21 -7.48 24.37
N LEU A 754 -30.74 -8.74 24.37
CA LEU A 754 -31.53 -9.88 24.88
C LEU A 754 -31.83 -9.74 26.37
N ARG A 755 -30.85 -9.29 27.17
CA ARG A 755 -31.05 -8.99 28.61
C ARG A 755 -32.05 -7.85 28.80
N ALA A 756 -31.95 -6.79 28.01
CA ALA A 756 -32.89 -5.68 28.05
C ALA A 756 -34.31 -6.12 27.68
N ALA A 757 -34.49 -6.94 26.64
CA ALA A 757 -35.79 -7.48 26.24
C ALA A 757 -36.42 -8.34 27.35
N LYS A 758 -35.62 -9.19 28.01
CA LYS A 758 -36.09 -9.96 29.17
C LYS A 758 -36.53 -9.05 30.32
N ARG A 759 -35.74 -8.03 30.64
CA ARG A 759 -36.06 -7.06 31.69
C ARG A 759 -37.33 -6.26 31.39
N LEU A 760 -37.45 -5.75 30.16
CA LEU A 760 -38.65 -5.08 29.63
C LEU A 760 -39.91 -5.92 29.84
N LYS A 761 -39.84 -7.21 29.49
CA LYS A 761 -40.95 -8.14 29.66
C LYS A 761 -41.28 -8.39 31.13
N ASP A 762 -40.28 -8.77 31.93
CA ASP A 762 -40.50 -9.31 33.27
C ASP A 762 -40.84 -8.20 34.29
N GLU A 763 -40.19 -7.04 34.20
CA GLU A 763 -40.33 -5.97 35.21
C GLU A 763 -41.35 -4.89 34.83
N PHE A 764 -41.62 -4.74 33.53
CA PHE A 764 -42.41 -3.63 33.01
C PHE A 764 -43.61 -4.08 32.16
N GLY A 765 -43.60 -5.32 31.66
CA GLY A 765 -44.64 -5.85 30.77
C GLY A 765 -44.54 -5.33 29.34
N VAL A 766 -43.36 -4.84 28.93
CA VAL A 766 -43.10 -4.33 27.58
C VAL A 766 -42.57 -5.46 26.70
N HIS A 767 -43.25 -5.72 25.60
CA HIS A 767 -42.87 -6.79 24.68
C HIS A 767 -41.96 -6.27 23.56
N ALA A 768 -40.72 -6.74 23.53
CA ALA A 768 -39.72 -6.35 22.53
C ALA A 768 -39.42 -7.48 21.53
N GLU A 769 -39.17 -7.11 20.27
CA GLU A 769 -38.42 -7.96 19.33
C GLU A 769 -36.93 -7.66 19.44
N VAL A 770 -36.08 -8.67 19.27
CA VAL A 770 -34.62 -8.50 19.21
C VAL A 770 -34.11 -8.97 17.86
N TRP A 771 -33.27 -8.14 17.25
CA TRP A 771 -32.70 -8.33 15.93
C TRP A 771 -31.17 -8.31 16.01
N SER A 772 -30.53 -9.34 15.47
CA SER A 772 -29.09 -9.33 15.22
C SER A 772 -28.83 -8.49 13.98
N VAL A 773 -27.96 -7.49 14.11
CA VAL A 773 -27.48 -6.67 13.00
C VAL A 773 -26.03 -7.05 12.73
N THR A 774 -25.85 -7.91 11.72
CA THR A 774 -24.52 -8.38 11.31
C THR A 774 -23.76 -7.35 10.49
N SER A 775 -24.44 -6.38 9.85
CA SER A 775 -23.77 -5.26 9.15
C SER A 775 -24.67 -4.04 8.97
N TYR A 776 -24.41 -2.96 9.71
CA TYR A 776 -25.04 -1.66 9.44
C TYR A 776 -24.63 -1.08 8.07
N SER A 777 -23.40 -1.36 7.63
CA SER A 777 -22.88 -0.79 6.39
C SER A 777 -23.51 -1.38 5.12
N GLU A 778 -23.74 -2.71 5.07
CA GLU A 778 -24.41 -3.34 3.94
C GLU A 778 -25.90 -2.98 3.91
N LEU A 779 -26.55 -2.88 5.07
CA LEU A 779 -27.93 -2.37 5.17
C LEU A 779 -28.05 -0.96 4.60
N ALA A 780 -27.11 -0.07 4.94
CA ALA A 780 -27.12 1.30 4.44
C ALA A 780 -26.81 1.37 2.93
N ARG A 781 -25.99 0.45 2.39
CA ARG A 781 -25.73 0.34 0.95
C ARG A 781 -26.97 -0.13 0.19
N ASP A 782 -27.65 -1.17 0.68
CA ASP A 782 -28.90 -1.68 0.12
C ASP A 782 -30.00 -0.59 0.14
N GLY A 783 -30.14 0.12 1.26
CA GLY A 783 -31.06 1.24 1.40
C GLY A 783 -30.82 2.35 0.37
N ARG A 784 -29.57 2.82 0.23
CA ARG A 784 -29.21 3.84 -0.78
C ARG A 784 -29.42 3.34 -2.21
N ALA A 785 -29.15 2.06 -2.47
CA ALA A 785 -29.36 1.48 -3.80
C ALA A 785 -30.86 1.48 -4.17
N CYS A 786 -31.74 1.07 -3.25
CA CYS A 786 -33.19 1.08 -3.45
C CYS A 786 -33.73 2.52 -3.59
N GLU A 787 -33.27 3.44 -2.75
CA GLU A 787 -33.66 4.86 -2.84
C GLU A 787 -33.25 5.48 -4.18
N ARG A 788 -31.98 5.29 -4.58
CA ARG A 788 -31.48 5.76 -5.87
C ARG A 788 -32.32 5.19 -7.01
N ALA A 789 -32.61 3.90 -6.98
CA ALA A 789 -33.38 3.27 -8.05
C ALA A 789 -34.82 3.79 -8.13
N ARG A 790 -35.45 4.07 -6.98
CA ARG A 790 -36.77 4.70 -6.89
C ARG A 790 -36.76 6.12 -7.46
N VAL A 791 -35.79 6.95 -7.06
CA VAL A 791 -35.65 8.34 -7.55
C VAL A 791 -35.41 8.38 -9.06
N LEU A 792 -34.68 7.40 -9.60
CA LEU A 792 -34.39 7.30 -11.04
C LEU A 792 -35.48 6.56 -11.85
N GLY A 793 -36.49 5.98 -11.20
CA GLY A 793 -37.57 5.25 -11.88
C GLY A 793 -37.11 3.99 -12.63
N LEU A 794 -36.15 3.23 -12.09
CA LEU A 794 -35.61 2.02 -12.74
C LEU A 794 -36.65 0.88 -12.69
N ALA A 795 -36.94 0.27 -13.86
CA ALA A 795 -38.07 -0.66 -14.05
C ALA A 795 -37.99 -1.99 -13.26
N ASP A 796 -36.79 -2.42 -12.86
CA ASP A 796 -36.54 -3.74 -12.23
C ASP A 796 -35.95 -3.64 -10.82
N ALA A 797 -35.96 -2.46 -10.21
CA ALA A 797 -35.34 -2.28 -8.90
C ALA A 797 -36.26 -2.68 -7.74
N PRO A 798 -35.72 -3.26 -6.64
CA PRO A 798 -36.50 -3.52 -5.45
C PRO A 798 -37.20 -2.25 -4.97
N THR A 799 -38.50 -2.34 -4.72
CA THR A 799 -39.29 -1.20 -4.24
C THR A 799 -39.02 -0.90 -2.77
N GLN A 800 -38.53 -1.89 -2.01
CA GLN A 800 -38.23 -1.83 -0.59
C GLN A 800 -36.84 -2.38 -0.27
N SER A 801 -36.10 -1.67 0.56
CA SER A 801 -34.82 -2.15 1.11
C SER A 801 -35.02 -3.33 2.07
N TRP A 802 -33.94 -4.07 2.38
CA TRP A 802 -33.98 -5.15 3.37
C TRP A 802 -34.48 -4.67 4.72
N ILE A 803 -34.09 -3.47 5.14
CA ILE A 803 -34.56 -2.85 6.38
C ILE A 803 -36.07 -2.63 6.35
N GLU A 804 -36.60 -2.11 5.24
CA GLU A 804 -38.03 -1.86 5.08
C GLU A 804 -38.85 -3.16 5.11
N GLN A 805 -38.27 -4.26 4.60
CA GLN A 805 -38.87 -5.60 4.62
C GLN A 805 -38.85 -6.21 6.03
N CYS A 806 -37.71 -6.10 6.73
CA CYS A 806 -37.53 -6.63 8.08
C CYS A 806 -38.34 -5.85 9.12
N LEU A 807 -38.44 -4.53 8.99
CA LEU A 807 -38.99 -3.63 10.00
C LEU A 807 -40.18 -2.83 9.48
N PRO A 808 -41.28 -3.48 9.06
CA PRO A 808 -42.46 -2.76 8.59
C PRO A 808 -43.13 -1.99 9.73
N GLY A 809 -43.86 -0.94 9.36
CA GLY A 809 -44.67 -0.13 10.29
C GLY A 809 -43.87 0.89 11.10
N SER A 810 -44.49 1.41 12.17
CA SER A 810 -43.97 2.52 12.98
C SER A 810 -43.54 2.10 14.39
N VAL A 811 -43.29 0.81 14.62
CA VAL A 811 -42.84 0.31 15.93
C VAL A 811 -41.53 1.00 16.30
N PRO A 812 -41.43 1.61 17.52
CA PRO A 812 -40.20 2.25 17.97
C PRO A 812 -38.97 1.34 17.94
N VAL A 813 -37.82 1.91 17.63
CA VAL A 813 -36.54 1.20 17.49
C VAL A 813 -35.50 1.76 18.46
N VAL A 814 -34.79 0.87 19.16
CA VAL A 814 -33.51 1.18 19.81
C VAL A 814 -32.43 0.40 19.09
N ALA A 815 -31.50 1.09 18.44
CA ALA A 815 -30.32 0.48 17.82
C ALA A 815 -29.08 0.72 18.70
N VAL A 816 -28.31 -0.33 18.94
CA VAL A 816 -27.12 -0.30 19.80
C VAL A 816 -25.96 -1.03 19.13
N SER A 817 -24.75 -0.53 19.36
CA SER A 817 -23.50 -1.17 18.93
C SER A 817 -22.38 -0.84 19.92
N ASP A 818 -21.32 -1.65 19.94
CA ASP A 818 -20.08 -1.36 20.71
C ASP A 818 -19.17 -0.35 19.97
N TYR A 819 -19.77 0.43 19.06
CA TYR A 819 -19.17 1.45 18.22
C TYR A 819 -19.90 2.78 18.41
N VAL A 820 -19.31 3.88 17.95
CA VAL A 820 -19.92 5.23 18.00
C VAL A 820 -21.31 5.23 17.37
N ARG A 821 -22.21 6.08 17.91
CA ARG A 821 -23.61 6.20 17.46
C ARG A 821 -23.73 6.37 15.94
N ALA A 822 -22.75 7.02 15.31
CA ALA A 822 -22.70 7.20 13.87
C ALA A 822 -22.75 5.89 13.05
N VAL A 823 -22.38 4.73 13.60
CA VAL A 823 -22.48 3.42 12.93
C VAL A 823 -23.96 2.97 12.81
N PRO A 824 -24.70 2.74 13.91
CA PRO A 824 -26.13 2.44 13.84
C PRO A 824 -26.98 3.57 13.23
N GLU A 825 -26.54 4.82 13.32
CA GLU A 825 -27.24 5.96 12.70
C GLU A 825 -27.30 5.85 11.16
N GLN A 826 -26.40 5.10 10.53
CA GLN A 826 -26.34 4.94 9.06
C GLN A 826 -27.65 4.42 8.45
N ILE A 827 -28.48 3.70 9.21
CA ILE A 827 -29.70 3.07 8.70
C ILE A 827 -30.97 3.90 8.95
N ARG A 828 -30.87 5.05 9.63
CA ARG A 828 -32.04 5.86 10.05
C ARG A 828 -32.99 6.18 8.90
N GLY A 829 -32.47 6.44 7.70
CA GLY A 829 -33.24 6.83 6.52
C GLY A 829 -34.29 5.80 6.07
N TRP A 830 -34.16 4.54 6.47
CA TRP A 830 -35.08 3.45 6.08
C TRP A 830 -35.90 2.89 7.24
N ILE A 831 -35.84 3.52 8.42
CA ILE A 831 -36.64 3.18 9.59
C ILE A 831 -37.84 4.14 9.66
N LYS A 832 -39.06 3.60 9.59
CA LYS A 832 -40.30 4.40 9.61
C LYS A 832 -40.76 4.84 11.00
N GLY A 833 -40.42 4.06 12.03
CA GLY A 833 -40.74 4.37 13.43
C GLY A 833 -39.74 5.33 14.08
N PRO A 834 -40.06 5.87 15.27
CA PRO A 834 -39.08 6.65 16.04
C PRO A 834 -37.89 5.76 16.42
N MET A 835 -36.68 6.24 16.18
CA MET A 835 -35.44 5.48 16.42
C MET A 835 -34.51 6.23 17.37
N ARG A 836 -34.06 5.53 18.41
CA ARG A 836 -32.95 5.94 19.29
C ARG A 836 -31.72 5.11 19.00
N VAL A 837 -30.57 5.76 19.14
CA VAL A 837 -29.28 5.16 18.84
C VAL A 837 -28.36 5.29 20.04
N LEU A 838 -27.83 4.15 20.47
CA LEU A 838 -26.85 4.01 21.52
C LEU A 838 -25.52 3.53 20.91
N GLY A 839 -24.44 4.06 21.44
CA GLY A 839 -23.11 3.82 20.91
C GLY A 839 -22.06 4.42 21.82
N THR A 840 -20.81 4.00 21.59
CA THR A 840 -19.69 4.21 22.50
C THR A 840 -18.85 5.41 22.05
N ASP A 841 -19.49 6.58 21.93
CA ASP A 841 -18.86 7.86 21.63
C ASP A 841 -17.95 8.32 22.78
N GLY A 842 -16.75 8.81 22.45
CA GLY A 842 -15.73 9.21 23.42
C GLY A 842 -14.48 8.34 23.41
N PHE A 843 -13.48 8.74 24.18
CA PHE A 843 -12.23 7.98 24.32
C PHE A 843 -12.41 6.76 25.21
N GLY A 844 -11.74 5.67 24.85
CA GLY A 844 -11.66 4.48 25.68
C GLY A 844 -10.98 4.73 27.03
N ARG A 845 -11.24 3.87 28.01
CA ARG A 845 -10.66 3.90 29.37
C ARG A 845 -10.60 2.48 29.95
N SER A 846 -9.65 2.24 30.85
CA SER A 846 -9.45 0.92 31.43
C SER A 846 -10.44 0.65 32.57
N ASP A 847 -11.33 -0.33 32.41
CA ASP A 847 -12.22 -0.84 33.45
C ASP A 847 -12.78 -2.22 33.06
N THR A 848 -13.60 -2.82 33.91
CA THR A 848 -14.43 -3.98 33.62
C THR A 848 -15.43 -3.68 32.48
N ARG A 849 -15.75 -4.70 31.66
CA ARG A 849 -16.75 -4.57 30.57
C ARG A 849 -18.07 -3.99 31.06
N ALA A 850 -18.54 -4.43 32.23
CA ALA A 850 -19.80 -3.95 32.83
C ALA A 850 -19.75 -2.44 33.12
N ARG A 851 -18.65 -1.94 33.70
CA ARG A 851 -18.48 -0.51 33.97
C ARG A 851 -18.32 0.29 32.69
N LEU A 852 -17.63 -0.23 31.68
CA LEU A 852 -17.51 0.45 30.39
C LEU A 852 -18.86 0.53 29.66
N ARG A 853 -19.64 -0.56 29.63
CA ARG A 853 -21.00 -0.55 29.04
C ARG A 853 -21.93 0.41 29.76
N ASP A 854 -21.79 0.56 31.06
CA ASP A 854 -22.54 1.55 31.84
C ASP A 854 -22.02 2.98 31.62
N PHE A 855 -20.70 3.18 31.54
CA PHE A 855 -20.08 4.47 31.26
C PHE A 855 -20.47 5.00 29.88
N PHE A 856 -20.37 4.16 28.84
CA PHE A 856 -20.74 4.51 27.46
C PHE A 856 -22.25 4.41 27.18
N GLU A 857 -23.05 4.08 28.20
CA GLU A 857 -24.52 4.09 28.10
C GLU A 857 -25.08 3.07 27.08
N VAL A 858 -24.48 1.88 26.99
CA VAL A 858 -24.83 0.79 26.06
C VAL A 858 -25.21 -0.53 26.75
N SER A 859 -25.22 -0.58 28.09
CA SER A 859 -25.66 -1.78 28.82
C SER A 859 -27.16 -2.07 28.66
N ALA A 860 -27.58 -3.28 29.05
CA ALA A 860 -28.98 -3.69 29.06
C ALA A 860 -29.92 -2.68 29.75
N ASP A 861 -29.46 -2.01 30.81
CA ASP A 861 -30.26 -1.05 31.56
C ASP A 861 -30.49 0.24 30.76
N TRP A 862 -29.47 0.72 30.04
CA TRP A 862 -29.60 1.85 29.12
C TRP A 862 -30.51 1.53 27.95
N ILE A 863 -30.37 0.33 27.36
CA ILE A 863 -31.27 -0.14 26.29
C ILE A 863 -32.72 -0.16 26.78
N ALA A 864 -32.98 -0.72 27.98
CA ALA A 864 -34.32 -0.77 28.56
C ALA A 864 -34.87 0.64 28.88
N LEU A 865 -34.03 1.55 29.40
CA LEU A 865 -34.40 2.93 29.67
C LEU A 865 -34.86 3.66 28.40
N HIS A 866 -34.08 3.57 27.33
CA HIS A 866 -34.41 4.22 26.06
C HIS A 866 -35.62 3.56 25.38
N ALA A 867 -35.80 2.25 25.53
CA ALA A 867 -36.97 1.53 25.05
C ALA A 867 -38.25 1.96 25.80
N LEU A 868 -38.21 2.05 27.13
CA LEU A 868 -39.33 2.53 27.94
C LEU A 868 -39.72 3.96 27.57
N ASP A 869 -38.74 4.86 27.42
CA ASP A 869 -39.00 6.26 27.09
C ASP A 869 -39.58 6.42 25.66
N LEU A 870 -39.25 5.52 24.73
CA LEU A 870 -39.90 5.46 23.41
C LEU A 870 -41.30 4.85 23.46
N ALA A 871 -41.49 3.81 24.28
CA ALA A 871 -42.77 3.10 24.40
C ALA A 871 -43.78 3.86 25.26
N ALA A 872 -43.32 4.75 26.16
CA ALA A 872 -44.15 5.38 27.17
C ALA A 872 -45.31 6.19 26.58
N GLY A 873 -45.15 6.85 25.43
CA GLY A 873 -46.23 7.63 24.79
C GLY A 873 -47.00 8.50 25.80
N GLU A 874 -48.31 8.28 25.91
CA GLU A 874 -49.18 8.84 26.96
C GLU A 874 -49.56 7.80 28.06
N GLU A 875 -48.97 6.60 28.07
CA GLU A 875 -49.31 5.52 29.00
C GLU A 875 -48.69 5.75 30.39
N PRO A 876 -49.48 6.10 31.43
CA PRO A 876 -48.94 6.55 32.71
C PRO A 876 -48.08 5.49 33.43
N ARG A 877 -48.47 4.21 33.29
CA ARG A 877 -47.74 3.07 33.87
C ARG A 877 -46.30 2.98 33.36
N LEU A 878 -46.08 3.23 32.07
CA LEU A 878 -44.74 3.21 31.48
C LEU A 878 -43.94 4.45 31.88
N GLY A 879 -44.61 5.59 32.08
CA GLY A 879 -44.02 6.78 32.68
C GLY A 879 -43.46 6.52 34.10
N ASP A 880 -44.24 5.87 34.97
CA ASP A 880 -43.80 5.51 36.33
C ASP A 880 -42.64 4.51 36.30
N ALA A 881 -42.71 3.50 35.42
CA ALA A 881 -41.65 2.54 35.19
C ALA A 881 -40.33 3.21 34.76
N LEU A 882 -40.42 4.17 33.84
CA LEU A 882 -39.28 4.96 33.38
C LEU A 882 -38.63 5.76 34.52
N GLN A 883 -39.43 6.42 35.37
CA GLN A 883 -38.91 7.18 36.51
C GLN A 883 -38.28 6.29 37.58
N ARG A 884 -38.86 5.09 37.80
CA ARG A 884 -38.27 4.07 38.68
C ARG A 884 -36.88 3.67 38.17
N LEU A 885 -36.76 3.34 36.88
CA LEU A 885 -35.48 2.92 36.30
C LEU A 885 -34.43 4.04 36.32
N ARG A 886 -34.81 5.30 36.04
CA ARG A 886 -33.92 6.46 36.18
C ARG A 886 -33.35 6.60 37.60
N SER A 887 -34.19 6.33 38.59
CA SER A 887 -33.82 6.42 40.01
C SER A 887 -32.87 5.28 40.42
N GLU A 888 -33.14 4.04 39.97
CA GLU A 888 -32.27 2.87 40.17
C GLU A 888 -30.88 3.06 39.54
N MET A 889 -30.83 3.65 38.34
CA MET A 889 -29.59 3.92 37.61
C MET A 889 -28.89 5.22 38.05
N HIS A 890 -29.46 5.96 39.00
CA HIS A 890 -28.96 7.26 39.46
C HIS A 890 -28.70 8.26 38.31
N THR A 891 -29.53 8.27 37.26
CA THR A 891 -29.26 9.05 36.04
C THR A 891 -29.19 10.56 36.29
N ALA A 892 -29.86 11.06 37.33
CA ALA A 892 -29.82 12.48 37.70
C ALA A 892 -28.43 12.97 38.17
N GLN A 893 -27.52 12.05 38.52
CA GLN A 893 -26.15 12.37 38.94
C GLN A 893 -25.16 12.40 37.77
N ARG A 894 -25.59 12.05 36.55
CA ARG A 894 -24.76 12.07 35.34
C ARG A 894 -24.91 13.42 34.63
N SER A 895 -23.91 14.29 34.78
CA SER A 895 -23.89 15.61 34.14
C SER A 895 -23.04 15.67 32.87
N ASP A 896 -21.98 14.86 32.81
CA ASP A 896 -21.01 14.92 31.72
C ASP A 896 -21.27 13.80 30.71
N ASN A 897 -21.14 14.12 29.42
CA ASN A 897 -21.28 13.13 28.38
C ASN A 897 -20.02 12.23 28.30
N PRO A 898 -20.14 10.96 27.86
CA PRO A 898 -18.98 10.06 27.73
C PRO A 898 -17.83 10.59 26.85
N TRP A 899 -18.10 11.50 25.91
CA TRP A 899 -17.10 12.15 25.04
C TRP A 899 -16.48 13.44 25.60
N GLN A 900 -16.96 13.91 26.76
CA GLN A 900 -16.39 15.06 27.48
C GLN A 900 -15.45 14.63 28.61
N LEU A 901 -15.59 13.40 29.07
CA LEU A 901 -14.77 12.74 30.09
C LEU A 901 -13.68 11.91 29.43
#